data_AF-A0A2K8SCQ9-F1
#
_entry.id   AF-A0A2K8SCQ9-F1
#
_cell.length_a   1.000
_cell.length_b   1.000
_cell.length_c   1.000
_cell.angle_alpha   90.00
_cell.angle_beta   90.00
_cell.angle_gamma   90.00
#
_symmetry.space_group_name_H-M   'P 1'
#
loop_
_entity.id
_entity.type
_entity.pdbx_description
1 polymer ?
#
loop_
_entity_poly.entity_id
_entity_poly.type
_entity_poly.pdbx_seq_one_letter_code
_entity_poly.pdbx_strand_id
1 'polypeptide(L)'
;MKKLLSLFLSIPLLISPTTSLISCSIGSRGTNYFLSNLPNFNWNDPELGDGIIYDNYSNPVNVNLTNSNIENVEPKNLNSFLNYDEFNTGFQWNQNIKKQAVTGVPLNKGFMPNGNFASDFGVESKAQSYRRLNGILDWNPNTDNDAKFNTSNEELKQRVVVPNRISANQDERLKYNPLGFSSRKHRTFDNTIVGTKNPFENSTTNWQYINEFINWSGSWFEGPIVPPPADVVDFAHKNGTPVYGNIFLDGYHGLTREMIRSFILKDNKGNYKIVDVLINIAKSLGFDGWFINNEANGQLPNGTILDYNEMFEIIRQFQQKTATSKDEKIKNLELYYYRNDATLAENNGVYSDKEMVKMADANYLTGDNKKTIKMQVNFGELPESSKYFREEHKEYQQNDIFTMVDQGFNNFLYGSFDFKELAYKYDRAKQEYDPSVYAGFSSYLDNGSGIFANEAYNYVKNNSNDEIRNYLFANQVGNLFNDIQFSGTNLFVSSTNKGLSKNELSQKLKSSEFNRNAFIADPRVKLENKGSLQRDVPNSIFDTVYDYKSNNSKTNTNSYGIADLIPEQTVITDQNLLKSDFKTNFSTGNGIKFKTDEYTIEDYPWTNRRLADVLPTYRWRIYDKENSNRALPIDQFYGGFDYDEVYNKGNSIAIGSGFDEKGKILPVNEWDTNKTYNWDILGTDFSNKDKKIELVYKTDSDSLENMKLNLTIVNKETNSTRKKEVENKNYKKLNSDWTKIESDLNNLNLSTSETIAGIGLTFKPKKKEFKLNVGEVQIINQSSFYKNLKTENQNINLEVEYAIKRKNLETYNLRLSWEYFKDKNFDYFEILTFFDNKWYRVGETTSTNYFLKDLKAQEDKILLCIRPKSKTNIESENYKFFINL
;
A
#
# COMPACT_ATOMS: atom_id res chain seq x y z
N MET A 1 -39.88 -21.50 -63.76
CA MET A 1 -40.92 -22.56 -63.84
C MET A 1 -41.47 -22.79 -62.43
N LYS A 2 -42.81 -22.66 -62.28
CA LYS A 2 -43.76 -23.19 -61.28
C LYS A 2 -43.21 -23.60 -59.89
N LYS A 3 -43.62 -22.93 -58.78
CA LYS A 3 -44.85 -23.18 -57.95
C LYS A 3 -44.83 -24.57 -57.26
N LEU A 4 -45.29 -24.86 -56.02
CA LEU A 4 -45.88 -24.20 -54.83
C LEU A 4 -46.41 -25.37 -53.92
N LEU A 5 -46.73 -25.11 -52.64
CA LEU A 5 -47.47 -25.92 -51.63
C LEU A 5 -46.69 -27.00 -50.85
N SER A 6 -46.62 -27.08 -49.51
CA SER A 6 -47.44 -26.62 -48.36
C SER A 6 -48.78 -27.33 -48.10
N LEU A 7 -48.93 -27.78 -46.82
CA LEU A 7 -50.15 -28.02 -46.01
C LEU A 7 -50.87 -29.41 -45.98
N PHE A 8 -50.73 -30.07 -44.81
CA PHE A 8 -51.76 -30.35 -43.79
C PHE A 8 -52.34 -31.77 -43.51
N LEU A 9 -52.37 -32.07 -42.19
CA LEU A 9 -53.41 -32.71 -41.35
C LEU A 9 -53.63 -34.25 -41.38
N SER A 10 -53.24 -34.96 -40.30
CA SER A 10 -54.15 -35.33 -39.17
C SER A 10 -53.61 -36.49 -38.26
N ILE A 11 -53.75 -36.24 -36.95
CA ILE A 11 -53.46 -36.93 -35.66
C ILE A 11 -54.25 -38.27 -35.50
N PRO A 12 -53.78 -39.32 -34.74
CA PRO A 12 -53.84 -39.27 -33.28
C PRO A 12 -52.69 -39.80 -32.41
N LEU A 13 -52.58 -39.12 -31.27
CA LEU A 13 -51.95 -39.49 -30.01
C LEU A 13 -52.35 -40.91 -29.57
N LEU A 14 -51.35 -41.68 -29.11
CA LEU A 14 -51.47 -42.54 -27.93
C LEU A 14 -50.18 -42.42 -27.11
N ILE A 15 -50.35 -41.86 -25.92
CA ILE A 15 -49.36 -41.76 -24.82
C ILE A 15 -49.33 -43.11 -24.09
N SER A 16 -48.14 -43.60 -23.75
CA SER A 16 -47.81 -44.11 -22.39
C SER A 16 -46.37 -44.67 -22.33
N PRO A 17 -45.67 -44.56 -21.18
CA PRO A 17 -44.24 -44.32 -21.12
C PRO A 17 -43.44 -45.56 -20.72
N THR A 18 -42.20 -45.64 -21.19
CA THR A 18 -41.13 -46.35 -20.48
C THR A 18 -39.90 -45.46 -20.42
N THR A 19 -40.01 -44.44 -19.59
CA THR A 19 -38.85 -43.87 -18.89
C THR A 19 -38.34 -44.92 -17.92
N SER A 20 -37.49 -45.83 -18.40
CA SER A 20 -36.57 -46.57 -17.54
C SER A 20 -35.26 -45.81 -17.56
N LEU A 21 -35.17 -44.94 -16.55
CA LEU A 21 -33.97 -44.29 -16.04
C LEU A 21 -32.71 -45.14 -16.25
N ILE A 22 -31.86 -44.72 -17.17
CA ILE A 22 -30.42 -44.85 -16.96
C ILE A 22 -29.98 -43.50 -16.39
N SER A 23 -30.27 -43.27 -15.10
CA SER A 23 -29.42 -42.35 -14.34
C SER A 23 -28.09 -43.09 -14.12
N CYS A 24 -27.24 -43.10 -15.14
CA CYS A 24 -25.82 -43.31 -14.91
C CYS A 24 -25.44 -42.30 -13.84
N SER A 25 -24.93 -42.78 -12.71
CA SER A 25 -24.50 -41.96 -11.59
C SER A 25 -23.66 -40.79 -12.12
N ILE A 26 -24.26 -39.60 -12.22
CA ILE A 26 -23.53 -38.35 -12.43
C ILE A 26 -22.81 -38.17 -11.10
N GLY A 27 -21.63 -38.79 -10.98
CA GLY A 27 -20.99 -39.07 -9.69
C GLY A 27 -20.86 -37.81 -8.85
N SER A 28 -21.71 -37.67 -7.84
CA SER A 28 -21.55 -36.67 -6.79
C SER A 28 -20.60 -37.24 -5.74
N ARG A 29 -19.33 -37.42 -6.09
CA ARG A 29 -18.32 -37.43 -5.01
C ARG A 29 -18.23 -35.96 -4.58
N GLY A 30 -18.92 -35.63 -3.49
CA GLY A 30 -18.92 -34.28 -2.91
C GLY A 30 -17.50 -33.81 -2.62
N THR A 31 -17.32 -32.50 -2.54
CA THR A 31 -16.00 -31.85 -2.40
C THR A 31 -15.31 -32.22 -1.08
N ASN A 32 -16.09 -32.57 -0.04
CA ASN A 32 -15.63 -32.91 1.31
C ASN A 32 -14.51 -33.97 1.37
N TYR A 33 -14.57 -35.04 0.57
CA TYR A 33 -13.52 -36.06 0.59
C TYR A 33 -12.19 -35.48 0.12
N PHE A 34 -12.21 -34.68 -0.95
CA PHE A 34 -11.02 -33.99 -1.45
C PHE A 34 -10.49 -32.97 -0.43
N LEU A 35 -11.36 -32.08 0.06
CA LEU A 35 -10.97 -30.98 0.97
C LEU A 35 -10.42 -31.50 2.31
N SER A 36 -11.02 -32.55 2.88
CA SER A 36 -10.56 -33.14 4.14
C SER A 36 -9.18 -33.79 4.03
N ASN A 37 -8.82 -34.34 2.86
CA ASN A 37 -7.55 -35.01 2.61
C ASN A 37 -6.42 -34.08 2.12
N LEU A 38 -6.66 -32.77 1.99
CA LEU A 38 -5.60 -31.80 1.67
C LEU A 38 -4.53 -31.78 2.79
N PRO A 39 -3.25 -31.58 2.43
CA PRO A 39 -2.19 -31.45 3.43
C PRO A 39 -2.38 -30.20 4.28
N ASN A 40 -1.86 -30.21 5.51
CA ASN A 40 -1.82 -29.01 6.34
C ASN A 40 -0.99 -27.93 5.65
N PHE A 41 -1.44 -26.69 5.77
CA PHE A 41 -0.71 -25.56 5.21
C PHE A 41 0.52 -25.23 6.05
N ASN A 42 1.67 -25.04 5.41
CA ASN A 42 2.91 -24.65 6.06
C ASN A 42 3.03 -23.12 6.09
N TRP A 43 2.70 -22.50 7.24
CA TRP A 43 2.88 -21.06 7.42
C TRP A 43 4.34 -20.61 7.40
N ASN A 44 5.30 -21.52 7.59
CA ASN A 44 6.72 -21.19 7.58
C ASN A 44 7.30 -21.18 6.16
N ASP A 45 6.51 -21.54 5.15
CA ASP A 45 6.97 -21.56 3.76
C ASP A 45 7.29 -20.13 3.28
N PRO A 46 8.53 -19.85 2.80
CA PRO A 46 8.91 -18.51 2.38
C PRO A 46 8.21 -18.07 1.09
N GLU A 47 7.75 -18.99 0.24
CA GLU A 47 7.02 -18.68 -1.00
C GLU A 47 5.51 -18.59 -0.80
N LEU A 48 4.95 -19.37 0.11
CA LEU A 48 3.49 -19.51 0.27
C LEU A 48 2.97 -18.98 1.62
N GLY A 49 3.74 -19.10 2.69
CA GLY A 49 3.35 -18.73 4.06
C GLY A 49 3.84 -17.34 4.51
N ASP A 50 3.99 -17.15 5.82
CA ASP A 50 4.60 -15.96 6.41
C ASP A 50 6.12 -15.99 6.24
N GLY A 51 6.70 -17.19 6.06
CA GLY A 51 8.13 -17.39 5.94
C GLY A 51 8.89 -17.20 7.25
N ILE A 52 8.19 -17.21 8.40
CA ILE A 52 8.75 -17.13 9.74
C ILE A 52 8.04 -18.10 10.66
N ILE A 53 8.80 -18.80 11.51
CA ILE A 53 8.27 -19.59 12.62
C ILE A 53 7.98 -18.67 13.81
N TYR A 54 6.72 -18.55 14.20
CA TYR A 54 6.32 -17.76 15.36
C TYR A 54 5.25 -18.48 16.20
N ASP A 55 5.51 -18.67 17.50
CA ASP A 55 4.52 -19.20 18.45
C ASP A 55 3.84 -18.04 19.18
N ASN A 56 2.53 -17.90 19.00
CA ASN A 56 1.70 -16.90 19.68
C ASN A 56 1.77 -16.99 21.22
N TYR A 57 2.22 -18.12 21.78
CA TYR A 57 2.28 -18.39 23.22
C TYR A 57 3.69 -18.25 23.81
N SER A 58 4.65 -17.69 23.07
CA SER A 58 6.01 -17.47 23.56
C SER A 58 6.12 -16.29 24.53
N ASN A 59 5.39 -15.20 24.27
CA ASN A 59 5.53 -13.93 24.98
C ASN A 59 4.22 -13.52 25.67
N PRO A 60 4.03 -13.84 26.97
CA PRO A 60 2.84 -13.43 27.70
C PRO A 60 2.85 -11.92 27.98
N VAL A 61 1.66 -11.33 28.03
CA VAL A 61 1.44 -9.90 28.33
C VAL A 61 0.87 -9.74 29.73
N ASN A 62 1.36 -8.73 30.46
CA ASN A 62 0.83 -8.38 31.76
C ASN A 62 -0.21 -7.27 31.61
N VAL A 63 -1.48 -7.67 31.57
CA VAL A 63 -2.62 -6.77 31.42
C VAL A 63 -3.56 -6.93 32.61
N ASN A 64 -3.99 -5.81 33.19
CA ASN A 64 -5.02 -5.82 34.22
C ASN A 64 -6.40 -5.81 33.58
N LEU A 65 -6.91 -7.00 33.25
CA LEU A 65 -8.26 -7.14 32.71
C LEU A 65 -9.22 -7.34 33.87
N THR A 66 -9.76 -6.24 34.41
CA THR A 66 -10.84 -6.24 35.41
C THR A 66 -11.97 -7.20 35.02
N ASN A 67 -12.76 -7.64 36.01
CA ASN A 67 -13.87 -8.58 35.81
C ASN A 67 -14.99 -7.95 34.97
N SER A 68 -14.84 -7.93 33.65
CA SER A 68 -15.94 -7.82 32.70
C SER A 68 -16.69 -9.15 32.63
N ASN A 69 -17.99 -9.09 32.32
CA ASN A 69 -18.78 -10.28 32.03
C ASN A 69 -18.13 -11.03 30.87
N ILE A 70 -18.06 -12.36 30.99
CA ILE A 70 -17.58 -13.22 29.92
C ILE A 70 -18.79 -13.78 29.18
N GLU A 71 -18.87 -13.52 27.88
CA GLU A 71 -19.93 -14.05 27.02
C GLU A 71 -19.52 -15.42 26.45
N ASN A 72 -20.49 -16.30 26.22
CA ASN A 72 -20.24 -17.59 25.58
C ASN A 72 -20.65 -17.52 24.11
N VAL A 73 -19.79 -18.01 23.21
CA VAL A 73 -19.99 -17.96 21.76
C VAL A 73 -19.73 -19.35 21.19
N GLU A 74 -20.69 -19.86 20.42
CA GLU A 74 -20.55 -21.11 19.67
C GLU A 74 -20.14 -20.78 18.22
N PRO A 75 -19.11 -21.42 17.64
CA PRO A 75 -18.82 -21.35 16.23
C PRO A 75 -20.02 -21.80 15.40
N LYS A 76 -20.39 -21.00 14.39
CA LYS A 76 -21.43 -21.40 13.42
C LYS A 76 -21.06 -22.68 12.69
N ASN A 77 -19.76 -22.84 12.43
CA ASN A 77 -19.20 -24.03 11.80
C ASN A 77 -17.92 -24.43 12.53
N LEU A 78 -17.88 -25.67 13.00
CA LEU A 78 -16.67 -26.33 13.48
C LEU A 78 -16.35 -27.50 12.55
N ASN A 79 -15.20 -27.47 11.88
CA ASN A 79 -14.81 -28.56 10.99
C ASN A 79 -13.29 -28.65 10.84
N SER A 80 -12.81 -29.70 10.18
CA SER A 80 -11.40 -29.82 9.80
C SER A 80 -11.05 -29.08 8.51
N PHE A 81 -12.03 -28.58 7.76
CA PHE A 81 -11.81 -27.79 6.54
C PHE A 81 -13.00 -26.84 6.29
N LEU A 82 -12.80 -25.84 5.45
CA LEU A 82 -13.84 -24.93 4.98
C LEU A 82 -14.67 -25.62 3.89
N ASN A 83 -15.97 -25.80 4.13
CA ASN A 83 -16.89 -26.49 3.23
C ASN A 83 -17.44 -25.53 2.16
N TYR A 84 -16.85 -25.54 0.96
CA TYR A 84 -17.29 -24.69 -0.16
C TYR A 84 -18.71 -25.00 -0.67
N ASP A 85 -19.28 -26.17 -0.36
CA ASP A 85 -20.66 -26.50 -0.77
C ASP A 85 -21.70 -25.67 0.03
N GLU A 86 -21.32 -25.18 1.22
CA GLU A 86 -22.19 -24.43 2.13
C GLU A 86 -21.66 -23.00 2.39
N PHE A 87 -20.40 -22.74 2.05
CA PHE A 87 -19.69 -21.52 2.40
C PHE A 87 -19.01 -20.88 1.20
N ASN A 88 -19.71 -19.92 0.57
CA ASN A 88 -19.20 -19.21 -0.60
C ASN A 88 -18.21 -18.11 -0.19
N THR A 89 -17.01 -18.11 -0.77
CA THR A 89 -15.96 -17.10 -0.57
C THR A 89 -15.58 -16.40 -1.88
N GLY A 90 -16.50 -16.42 -2.84
CA GLY A 90 -16.34 -15.82 -4.16
C GLY A 90 -15.39 -16.60 -5.06
N PHE A 91 -14.78 -15.89 -6.01
CA PHE A 91 -13.81 -16.48 -6.93
C PHE A 91 -12.46 -16.71 -6.25
N GLN A 92 -11.81 -17.85 -6.55
CA GLN A 92 -10.47 -18.18 -6.05
C GLN A 92 -9.77 -19.11 -7.02
N TRP A 93 -8.52 -18.88 -7.41
CA TRP A 93 -7.80 -19.87 -8.20
C TRP A 93 -7.40 -21.12 -7.37
N ASN A 94 -6.98 -22.20 -8.02
CA ASN A 94 -6.78 -23.53 -7.40
C ASN A 94 -5.87 -23.53 -6.15
N GLN A 95 -4.74 -22.80 -6.16
CA GLN A 95 -3.86 -22.75 -4.99
C GLN A 95 -4.52 -22.05 -3.79
N ASN A 96 -5.27 -20.98 -4.06
CA ASN A 96 -6.05 -20.26 -3.05
C ASN A 96 -7.06 -21.19 -2.37
N ILE A 97 -7.77 -22.01 -3.16
CA ILE A 97 -8.72 -23.01 -2.64
C ILE A 97 -8.01 -23.98 -1.68
N LYS A 98 -6.84 -24.50 -2.05
CA LYS A 98 -6.09 -25.44 -1.20
C LYS A 98 -5.65 -24.84 0.13
N LYS A 99 -5.18 -23.59 0.12
CA LYS A 99 -4.77 -22.85 1.33
C LYS A 99 -5.98 -22.54 2.22
N GLN A 100 -7.02 -21.93 1.66
CA GLN A 100 -8.19 -21.54 2.44
C GLN A 100 -8.97 -22.76 2.95
N ALA A 101 -9.10 -23.84 2.19
CA ALA A 101 -9.77 -25.05 2.65
C ALA A 101 -9.24 -25.55 4.00
N VAL A 102 -7.92 -25.59 4.18
CA VAL A 102 -7.30 -26.19 5.38
C VAL A 102 -6.99 -25.18 6.49
N THR A 103 -7.05 -23.88 6.19
CA THR A 103 -6.74 -22.82 7.16
C THR A 103 -7.94 -21.96 7.54
N GLY A 104 -8.90 -21.79 6.64
CA GLY A 104 -10.03 -20.86 6.77
C GLY A 104 -9.65 -19.40 6.51
N VAL A 105 -8.41 -19.13 6.12
CA VAL A 105 -7.91 -17.76 5.97
C VAL A 105 -8.68 -17.01 4.87
N PRO A 106 -9.17 -15.78 5.12
CA PRO A 106 -9.65 -14.90 4.07
C PRO A 106 -8.52 -14.55 3.09
N LEU A 107 -8.82 -14.52 1.80
CA LEU A 107 -7.81 -14.28 0.76
C LEU A 107 -7.99 -12.90 0.11
N ASN A 108 -6.89 -12.36 -0.41
CA ASN A 108 -6.94 -11.20 -1.30
C ASN A 108 -7.79 -11.56 -2.52
N LYS A 109 -8.65 -10.64 -2.96
CA LYS A 109 -9.53 -10.90 -4.11
C LYS A 109 -8.75 -10.83 -5.43
N GLY A 110 -9.06 -11.77 -6.30
CA GLY A 110 -8.82 -11.72 -7.73
C GLY A 110 -10.04 -12.35 -8.41
N PHE A 111 -10.18 -12.21 -9.72
CA PHE A 111 -11.33 -12.77 -10.45
C PHE A 111 -10.91 -13.34 -11.81
N MET A 112 -11.31 -14.58 -12.09
CA MET A 112 -11.39 -15.07 -13.46
C MET A 112 -12.74 -14.69 -14.06
N PRO A 113 -12.78 -14.22 -15.32
CA PRO A 113 -14.05 -13.88 -15.94
C PRO A 113 -15.04 -15.06 -15.93
N ASN A 114 -14.58 -16.25 -16.34
CA ASN A 114 -15.42 -17.43 -16.39
C ASN A 114 -15.50 -18.22 -15.08
N GLY A 115 -14.76 -17.82 -14.04
CA GLY A 115 -14.71 -18.56 -12.79
C GLY A 115 -13.90 -19.86 -12.83
N ASN A 116 -14.05 -20.64 -11.77
CA ASN A 116 -13.29 -21.86 -11.48
C ASN A 116 -13.87 -23.09 -12.14
N PHE A 117 -13.05 -24.12 -12.36
CA PHE A 117 -13.58 -25.43 -12.68
C PHE A 117 -14.06 -26.12 -11.41
N ALA A 118 -15.17 -26.87 -11.49
CA ALA A 118 -15.64 -27.68 -10.36
C ALA A 118 -14.58 -28.69 -9.89
N SER A 119 -13.69 -29.15 -10.78
CA SER A 119 -12.55 -29.99 -10.41
C SER A 119 -11.55 -29.31 -9.47
N ASP A 120 -11.45 -27.98 -9.47
CA ASP A 120 -10.59 -27.24 -8.53
C ASP A 120 -11.03 -27.45 -7.07
N PHE A 121 -12.32 -27.72 -6.86
CA PHE A 121 -12.92 -28.06 -5.56
C PHE A 121 -12.97 -29.57 -5.30
N GLY A 122 -12.42 -30.41 -6.18
CA GLY A 122 -12.39 -31.86 -6.02
C GLY A 122 -13.56 -32.63 -6.63
N VAL A 123 -14.36 -32.02 -7.51
CA VAL A 123 -15.42 -32.73 -8.23
C VAL A 123 -14.81 -33.62 -9.33
N GLU A 124 -14.77 -34.93 -9.09
CA GLU A 124 -14.12 -35.92 -9.97
C GLU A 124 -15.01 -36.44 -11.12
N SER A 125 -16.33 -36.21 -11.08
CA SER A 125 -17.23 -36.71 -12.14
C SER A 125 -16.93 -36.07 -13.47
N LYS A 126 -16.65 -36.90 -14.49
CA LYS A 126 -16.37 -36.43 -15.87
C LYS A 126 -17.47 -35.53 -16.45
N ALA A 127 -18.72 -35.70 -16.00
CA ALA A 127 -19.85 -34.89 -16.46
C ALA A 127 -19.94 -33.52 -15.79
N GLN A 128 -19.27 -33.32 -14.64
CA GLN A 128 -19.38 -32.11 -13.82
C GLN A 128 -18.04 -31.39 -13.63
N SER A 129 -16.91 -32.07 -13.81
CA SER A 129 -15.57 -31.54 -13.52
C SER A 129 -15.24 -30.26 -14.27
N TYR A 130 -15.71 -30.12 -15.52
CA TYR A 130 -15.47 -28.96 -16.38
C TYR A 130 -16.54 -27.85 -16.25
N ARG A 131 -17.53 -28.03 -15.38
CA ARG A 131 -18.51 -26.98 -15.09
C ARG A 131 -17.77 -25.78 -14.47
N ARG A 132 -18.09 -24.58 -14.94
CA ARG A 132 -17.59 -23.33 -14.38
C ARG A 132 -18.43 -22.89 -13.19
N LEU A 133 -17.78 -22.46 -12.12
CA LEU A 133 -18.36 -21.97 -10.87
C LEU A 133 -17.80 -20.59 -10.53
N ASN A 134 -18.56 -19.77 -9.82
CA ASN A 134 -18.11 -18.47 -9.30
C ASN A 134 -17.55 -17.57 -10.41
N GLY A 135 -18.26 -17.45 -11.54
CA GLY A 135 -17.89 -16.50 -12.58
C GLY A 135 -17.96 -15.06 -12.06
N ILE A 136 -17.15 -14.15 -12.61
CA ILE A 136 -17.12 -12.77 -12.10
C ILE A 136 -18.50 -12.10 -12.17
N LEU A 137 -19.32 -12.45 -13.17
CA LEU A 137 -20.67 -11.92 -13.32
C LEU A 137 -21.64 -12.39 -12.23
N ASP A 138 -21.31 -13.46 -11.52
CA ASP A 138 -22.09 -14.01 -10.41
C ASP A 138 -21.66 -13.39 -9.07
N TRP A 139 -20.62 -12.55 -9.06
CA TRP A 139 -20.08 -12.00 -7.83
C TRP A 139 -21.06 -11.04 -7.16
N ASN A 140 -21.34 -11.30 -5.89
CA ASN A 140 -22.18 -10.48 -5.03
C ASN A 140 -21.54 -10.40 -3.63
N PRO A 141 -21.21 -9.20 -3.13
CA PRO A 141 -20.54 -9.03 -1.85
C PRO A 141 -21.38 -9.54 -0.66
N ASN A 142 -22.72 -9.59 -0.79
CA ASN A 142 -23.60 -10.04 0.29
C ASN A 142 -23.60 -11.56 0.47
N THR A 143 -23.12 -12.31 -0.52
CA THR A 143 -23.05 -13.79 -0.48
C THR A 143 -21.62 -14.31 -0.47
N ASP A 144 -20.64 -13.42 -0.66
CA ASP A 144 -19.21 -13.74 -0.61
C ASP A 144 -18.68 -13.46 0.80
N ASN A 145 -18.48 -14.53 1.58
CA ASN A 145 -18.06 -14.44 2.98
C ASN A 145 -16.64 -13.87 3.18
N ASP A 146 -15.83 -13.76 2.11
CA ASP A 146 -14.51 -13.12 2.15
C ASP A 146 -14.59 -11.62 1.80
N ALA A 147 -15.69 -11.12 1.22
CA ALA A 147 -15.81 -9.73 0.78
C ALA A 147 -15.64 -8.74 1.95
N LYS A 148 -16.20 -9.05 3.13
CA LYS A 148 -16.09 -8.22 4.35
C LYS A 148 -14.65 -8.03 4.86
N PHE A 149 -13.76 -8.97 4.59
CA PHE A 149 -12.33 -8.86 4.94
C PHE A 149 -11.54 -8.03 3.92
N ASN A 150 -12.02 -8.00 2.68
CA ASN A 150 -11.45 -7.26 1.55
C ASN A 150 -12.04 -5.86 1.38
N THR A 151 -12.87 -5.41 2.32
CA THR A 151 -13.42 -4.06 2.32
C THR A 151 -12.47 -3.11 3.07
N SER A 152 -12.20 -1.95 2.48
CA SER A 152 -11.46 -0.88 3.15
C SER A 152 -12.28 -0.31 4.30
N ASN A 153 -11.61 0.01 5.41
CA ASN A 153 -12.21 0.67 6.56
C ASN A 153 -11.89 2.17 6.63
N GLU A 154 -11.14 2.69 5.65
CA GLU A 154 -10.69 4.07 5.61
C GLU A 154 -11.27 4.78 4.39
N GLU A 155 -11.94 5.90 4.61
CA GLU A 155 -12.35 6.77 3.51
C GLU A 155 -11.15 7.56 2.99
N LEU A 156 -11.12 7.80 1.67
CA LEU A 156 -10.10 8.63 1.03
C LEU A 156 -10.08 10.03 1.67
N LYS A 157 -8.99 10.34 2.38
CA LYS A 157 -8.83 11.67 2.99
C LYS A 157 -8.54 12.71 1.92
N GLN A 158 -9.17 13.87 2.07
CA GLN A 158 -8.79 15.03 1.27
C GLN A 158 -7.37 15.47 1.65
N ARG A 159 -6.58 15.82 0.64
CA ARG A 159 -5.22 16.31 0.79
C ARG A 159 -4.97 17.51 -0.11
N VAL A 160 -3.96 18.28 0.22
CA VAL A 160 -3.50 19.46 -0.54
C VAL A 160 -2.00 19.39 -0.73
N VAL A 161 -1.48 20.13 -1.72
CA VAL A 161 -0.04 20.37 -1.82
C VAL A 161 0.41 21.18 -0.60
N VAL A 162 1.54 20.80 -0.01
CA VAL A 162 2.16 21.54 1.09
C VAL A 162 2.56 22.93 0.56
N PRO A 163 2.15 24.04 1.20
CA PRO A 163 2.44 25.40 0.71
C PRO A 163 3.94 25.73 0.62
N ASN A 164 4.79 25.00 1.35
CA ASN A 164 6.23 25.21 1.37
C ASN A 164 6.90 24.42 0.24
N ARG A 165 7.43 25.11 -0.77
CA ARG A 165 8.24 24.50 -1.83
C ARG A 165 9.69 24.34 -1.38
N ILE A 166 10.20 23.12 -1.35
CA ILE A 166 11.57 22.83 -0.91
C ILE A 166 12.59 22.80 -2.05
N SER A 167 12.13 22.60 -3.29
CA SER A 167 12.96 22.69 -4.49
C SER A 167 12.33 23.63 -5.51
N ALA A 168 13.17 24.40 -6.20
CA ALA A 168 12.73 25.27 -7.29
C ALA A 168 12.29 24.48 -8.54
N ASN A 169 12.63 23.19 -8.62
CA ASN A 169 12.22 22.31 -9.72
C ASN A 169 10.84 21.68 -9.49
N GLN A 170 10.26 21.80 -8.28
CA GLN A 170 8.93 21.25 -7.98
C GLN A 170 7.85 21.99 -8.77
N ASP A 171 6.96 21.21 -9.41
CA ASP A 171 5.89 21.70 -10.25
C ASP A 171 4.56 21.02 -9.92
N GLU A 172 3.61 21.81 -9.40
CA GLU A 172 2.27 21.36 -9.02
C GLU A 172 1.41 20.88 -10.21
N ARG A 173 1.83 21.17 -11.45
CA ARG A 173 1.16 20.68 -12.66
C ARG A 173 1.47 19.21 -12.92
N LEU A 174 2.61 18.71 -12.45
CA LEU A 174 3.03 17.33 -12.69
C LEU A 174 2.26 16.36 -11.80
N LYS A 175 2.12 15.13 -12.30
CA LYS A 175 1.58 13.99 -11.55
C LYS A 175 2.52 12.81 -11.68
N TYR A 176 2.72 12.10 -10.57
CA TYR A 176 3.46 10.85 -10.52
C TYR A 176 2.59 9.69 -10.03
N ASN A 177 2.58 8.61 -10.82
CA ASN A 177 1.84 7.39 -10.51
C ASN A 177 2.77 6.16 -10.60
N PRO A 178 3.08 5.47 -9.49
CA PRO A 178 3.76 4.18 -9.53
C PRO A 178 2.79 3.05 -9.92
N LEU A 179 3.29 2.15 -10.77
CA LEU A 179 2.65 0.87 -11.11
C LEU A 179 3.52 -0.24 -10.54
N GLY A 180 3.08 -0.91 -9.48
CA GLY A 180 3.91 -1.92 -8.82
C GLY A 180 3.13 -2.84 -7.90
N PHE A 181 3.77 -3.95 -7.54
CA PHE A 181 3.22 -4.87 -6.57
C PHE A 181 3.22 -4.21 -5.19
N SER A 182 2.11 -4.38 -4.46
CA SER A 182 1.97 -3.92 -3.09
C SER A 182 2.15 -5.07 -2.09
N SER A 183 2.78 -6.17 -2.48
CA SER A 183 3.05 -7.31 -1.62
C SER A 183 4.44 -7.85 -1.93
N ARG A 184 5.13 -8.34 -0.91
CA ARG A 184 6.47 -8.94 -0.98
C ARG A 184 6.47 -10.18 -1.88
N LYS A 185 5.32 -10.81 -2.07
CA LYS A 185 5.12 -11.88 -3.02
C LYS A 185 4.21 -11.44 -4.17
N HIS A 186 4.65 -11.77 -5.38
CA HIS A 186 4.07 -11.38 -6.66
C HIS A 186 2.78 -12.11 -7.04
N ARG A 187 1.85 -12.33 -6.08
CA ARG A 187 0.69 -13.20 -6.31
C ARG A 187 -0.49 -12.77 -5.45
N THR A 188 -1.70 -13.10 -5.91
CA THR A 188 -2.94 -13.01 -5.11
C THR A 188 -2.95 -13.90 -3.85
N PHE A 189 -1.89 -14.70 -3.64
CA PHE A 189 -1.75 -15.71 -2.59
C PHE A 189 -1.26 -15.17 -1.22
N ASP A 190 -0.61 -14.00 -1.17
CA ASP A 190 0.10 -13.48 0.03
C ASP A 190 -0.84 -12.98 1.16
N ASN A 191 -2.16 -12.95 0.92
CA ASN A 191 -3.24 -12.70 1.90
C ASN A 191 -2.96 -11.63 2.98
N THR A 192 -2.49 -10.45 2.57
CA THR A 192 -2.07 -9.35 3.47
C THR A 192 -3.20 -8.74 4.31
N ILE A 193 -4.46 -8.88 3.87
CA ILE A 193 -5.65 -8.25 4.48
C ILE A 193 -5.93 -8.65 5.94
N VAL A 194 -5.31 -9.73 6.42
CA VAL A 194 -5.40 -10.21 7.81
C VAL A 194 -4.11 -10.00 8.61
N GLY A 195 -3.09 -9.41 7.99
CA GLY A 195 -1.75 -9.29 8.54
C GLY A 195 -0.94 -10.59 8.50
N THR A 196 0.36 -10.48 8.72
CA THR A 196 1.32 -11.61 8.71
C THR A 196 2.27 -11.53 9.90
N LYS A 197 2.93 -12.65 10.23
CA LYS A 197 4.02 -12.70 11.23
C LYS A 197 5.40 -12.46 10.61
N ASN A 198 5.48 -11.65 9.55
CA ASN A 198 6.74 -11.25 8.94
C ASN A 198 6.94 -9.73 9.10
N PRO A 199 8.11 -9.25 9.55
CA PRO A 199 8.36 -7.82 9.72
C PRO A 199 8.68 -7.11 8.40
N PHE A 200 8.74 -7.80 7.27
CA PHE A 200 8.96 -7.20 5.95
C PHE A 200 7.72 -7.32 5.07
N GLU A 201 7.36 -6.20 4.45
CA GLU A 201 6.36 -6.12 3.40
C GLU A 201 6.80 -5.09 2.36
N ASN A 202 6.48 -5.35 1.08
CA ASN A 202 6.81 -4.45 -0.02
C ASN A 202 5.77 -3.32 -0.12
N SER A 203 5.84 -2.40 0.84
CA SER A 203 4.93 -1.27 0.93
C SER A 203 5.66 0.01 0.58
N THR A 204 5.08 0.83 -0.31
CA THR A 204 5.55 2.20 -0.44
C THR A 204 5.24 2.97 0.84
N THR A 205 6.21 3.77 1.30
CA THR A 205 6.03 4.61 2.49
C THR A 205 5.97 6.09 2.12
N ASN A 206 6.29 6.49 0.88
CA ASN A 206 6.37 7.88 0.42
C ASN A 206 5.09 8.39 -0.28
N TRP A 207 3.92 8.14 0.34
CA TRP A 207 2.61 8.52 -0.19
C TRP A 207 2.43 10.02 -0.49
N GLN A 208 3.19 10.89 0.18
CA GLN A 208 3.14 12.34 -0.01
C GLN A 208 3.55 12.80 -1.42
N TYR A 209 4.24 11.97 -2.19
CA TYR A 209 4.65 12.28 -3.58
C TYR A 209 3.90 11.46 -4.63
N ILE A 210 2.97 10.60 -4.20
CA ILE A 210 2.22 9.72 -5.10
C ILE A 210 0.85 10.35 -5.33
N ASN A 211 0.57 10.77 -6.56
CA ASN A 211 -0.73 11.30 -6.93
C ASN A 211 -1.79 10.20 -6.89
N GLU A 212 -1.50 9.06 -7.50
CA GLU A 212 -2.39 7.91 -7.57
C GLU A 212 -1.56 6.62 -7.60
N PHE A 213 -2.02 5.57 -6.92
CA PHE A 213 -1.29 4.29 -6.84
C PHE A 213 -2.00 3.22 -7.66
N ILE A 214 -1.30 2.63 -8.62
CA ILE A 214 -1.82 1.53 -9.42
C ILE A 214 -1.30 0.23 -8.81
N ASN A 215 -2.20 -0.52 -8.20
CA ASN A 215 -1.89 -1.82 -7.62
C ASN A 215 -1.68 -2.85 -8.74
N TRP A 216 -0.44 -2.99 -9.19
CA TRP A 216 -0.10 -3.96 -10.23
C TRP A 216 -0.19 -5.37 -9.65
N SER A 217 -1.06 -6.19 -10.23
CA SER A 217 -1.24 -7.60 -9.88
C SER A 217 -2.10 -8.30 -10.92
N GLY A 218 -2.27 -9.61 -10.75
CA GLY A 218 -3.07 -10.44 -11.63
C GLY A 218 -2.27 -11.01 -12.79
N SER A 219 -2.80 -12.08 -13.34
CA SER A 219 -2.25 -12.77 -14.51
C SER A 219 -3.35 -13.59 -15.17
N TRP A 220 -3.09 -14.09 -16.37
CA TRP A 220 -4.04 -14.95 -17.07
C TRP A 220 -4.42 -16.22 -16.28
N PHE A 221 -3.58 -16.70 -15.35
CA PHE A 221 -3.80 -17.93 -14.59
C PHE A 221 -4.18 -17.73 -13.11
N GLU A 222 -3.91 -16.56 -12.51
CA GLU A 222 -4.29 -16.23 -11.12
C GLU A 222 -5.58 -15.39 -11.03
N GLY A 223 -5.99 -14.81 -12.16
CA GLY A 223 -7.15 -13.94 -12.29
C GLY A 223 -6.73 -12.61 -12.91
N PRO A 224 -7.22 -12.24 -14.11
CA PRO A 224 -6.82 -11.01 -14.78
C PRO A 224 -7.45 -9.75 -14.16
N ILE A 225 -8.43 -9.87 -13.26
CA ILE A 225 -9.13 -8.72 -12.66
C ILE A 225 -8.88 -8.77 -11.15
N VAL A 226 -8.05 -7.86 -10.64
CA VAL A 226 -7.56 -7.89 -9.26
C VAL A 226 -7.80 -6.55 -8.58
N PRO A 227 -8.76 -6.47 -7.62
CA PRO A 227 -8.85 -5.35 -6.69
C PRO A 227 -7.55 -5.18 -5.88
N PRO A 228 -7.24 -3.97 -5.43
CA PRO A 228 -6.17 -3.77 -4.48
C PRO A 228 -6.50 -4.46 -3.14
N PRO A 229 -5.50 -5.02 -2.42
CA PRO A 229 -5.71 -5.49 -1.06
C PRO A 229 -6.21 -4.37 -0.14
N ALA A 230 -7.21 -4.66 0.69
CA ALA A 230 -7.86 -3.64 1.51
C ALA A 230 -6.95 -2.94 2.52
N ASP A 231 -5.91 -3.63 3.00
CA ASP A 231 -4.89 -3.06 3.89
C ASP A 231 -4.00 -2.02 3.18
N VAL A 232 -3.83 -2.15 1.86
CA VAL A 232 -3.13 -1.17 1.01
C VAL A 232 -4.02 0.04 0.76
N VAL A 233 -5.31 -0.20 0.44
CA VAL A 233 -6.31 0.87 0.28
C VAL A 233 -6.40 1.70 1.56
N ASP A 234 -6.48 1.05 2.72
CA ASP A 234 -6.52 1.74 4.02
C ASP A 234 -5.30 2.64 4.22
N PHE A 235 -4.10 2.13 3.93
CA PHE A 235 -2.86 2.89 4.12
C PHE A 235 -2.79 4.09 3.17
N ALA A 236 -3.14 3.90 1.90
CA ALA A 236 -3.15 4.96 0.90
C ALA A 236 -4.22 6.02 1.19
N HIS A 237 -5.46 5.61 1.51
CA HIS A 237 -6.57 6.50 1.85
C HIS A 237 -6.30 7.34 3.10
N LYS A 238 -5.64 6.75 4.10
CA LYS A 238 -5.19 7.48 5.30
C LYS A 238 -4.20 8.60 4.98
N ASN A 239 -3.46 8.47 3.87
CA ASN A 239 -2.55 9.47 3.29
C ASN A 239 -3.18 10.29 2.15
N GLY A 240 -4.45 10.06 1.83
CA GLY A 240 -5.20 10.76 0.79
C GLY A 240 -4.83 10.39 -0.65
N THR A 241 -4.17 9.24 -0.86
CA THR A 241 -3.81 8.73 -2.18
C THR A 241 -4.88 7.76 -2.68
N PRO A 242 -5.50 8.01 -3.85
CA PRO A 242 -6.39 7.05 -4.50
C PRO A 242 -5.64 5.79 -4.96
N VAL A 243 -6.31 4.64 -4.91
CA VAL A 243 -5.78 3.33 -5.30
C VAL A 243 -6.64 2.67 -6.37
N TYR A 244 -5.98 2.16 -7.41
CA TYR A 244 -6.62 1.52 -8.55
C TYR A 244 -6.34 0.02 -8.56
N GLY A 245 -7.38 -0.77 -8.80
CA GLY A 245 -7.23 -2.20 -9.12
C GLY A 245 -6.68 -2.39 -10.53
N ASN A 246 -6.29 -3.63 -10.87
CA ASN A 246 -5.73 -3.95 -12.17
C ASN A 246 -6.63 -4.89 -12.97
N ILE A 247 -6.79 -4.59 -14.26
CA ILE A 247 -7.38 -5.48 -15.26
C ILE A 247 -6.27 -5.79 -16.27
N PHE A 248 -5.56 -6.90 -16.07
CA PHE A 248 -4.45 -7.33 -16.91
C PHE A 248 -4.87 -8.46 -17.84
N LEU A 249 -5.10 -8.12 -19.10
CA LEU A 249 -5.48 -9.07 -20.14
C LEU A 249 -4.24 -9.51 -20.91
N ASP A 250 -3.58 -10.58 -20.47
CA ASP A 250 -2.26 -11.01 -20.98
C ASP A 250 -2.34 -12.09 -22.07
N GLY A 251 -2.45 -11.65 -23.33
CA GLY A 251 -2.45 -12.55 -24.49
C GLY A 251 -1.09 -13.14 -24.86
N TYR A 252 0.02 -12.58 -24.35
CA TYR A 252 1.37 -13.08 -24.63
C TYR A 252 1.63 -14.42 -23.97
N HIS A 253 1.16 -14.59 -22.73
CA HIS A 253 1.52 -15.76 -21.93
C HIS A 253 0.46 -16.84 -21.87
N GLY A 254 -0.82 -16.53 -22.10
CA GLY A 254 -1.83 -17.58 -22.10
C GLY A 254 -3.30 -17.19 -22.04
N LEU A 255 -3.65 -15.89 -22.00
CA LEU A 255 -5.07 -15.51 -22.08
C LEU A 255 -5.67 -15.99 -23.40
N THR A 256 -6.91 -16.47 -23.36
CA THR A 256 -7.64 -16.90 -24.57
C THR A 256 -9.01 -16.26 -24.64
N ARG A 257 -9.61 -16.24 -25.85
CA ARG A 257 -11.00 -15.79 -26.04
C ARG A 257 -12.00 -16.60 -25.21
N GLU A 258 -11.72 -17.89 -24.99
CA GLU A 258 -12.57 -18.73 -24.13
C GLU A 258 -12.60 -18.17 -22.72
N MET A 259 -11.44 -17.86 -22.13
CA MET A 259 -11.31 -17.42 -20.74
C MET A 259 -12.02 -16.09 -20.44
N ILE A 260 -12.18 -15.21 -21.43
CA ILE A 260 -12.81 -13.90 -21.25
C ILE A 260 -14.28 -13.83 -21.68
N ARG A 261 -14.93 -14.96 -21.99
CA ARG A 261 -16.34 -14.98 -22.45
C ARG A 261 -17.29 -14.18 -21.56
N SER A 262 -17.19 -14.34 -20.24
CA SER A 262 -18.00 -13.57 -19.29
C SER A 262 -17.64 -12.08 -19.27
N PHE A 263 -16.38 -11.72 -19.50
CA PHE A 263 -15.92 -10.32 -19.55
C PHE A 263 -16.60 -9.56 -20.69
N ILE A 264 -16.74 -10.20 -21.87
CA ILE A 264 -17.35 -9.59 -23.07
C ILE A 264 -18.85 -9.90 -23.22
N LEU A 265 -19.49 -10.50 -22.20
CA LEU A 265 -20.89 -10.90 -22.29
C LEU A 265 -21.81 -9.67 -22.26
N LYS A 266 -22.74 -9.62 -23.23
CA LYS A 266 -23.75 -8.57 -23.34
C LYS A 266 -25.10 -8.98 -22.74
N ASP A 267 -25.86 -8.01 -22.28
CA ASP A 267 -27.30 -8.16 -22.00
C ASP A 267 -28.13 -8.12 -23.31
N ASN A 268 -29.45 -8.23 -23.19
CA ASN A 268 -30.37 -8.17 -24.33
C ASN A 268 -30.49 -6.78 -24.97
N LYS A 269 -29.95 -5.72 -24.34
CA LYS A 269 -29.89 -4.35 -24.84
C LYS A 269 -28.53 -4.04 -25.50
N GLY A 270 -27.60 -4.99 -25.49
CA GLY A 270 -26.24 -4.83 -26.04
C GLY A 270 -25.24 -4.21 -25.07
N ASN A 271 -25.60 -3.97 -23.80
CA ASN A 271 -24.67 -3.46 -22.79
C ASN A 271 -23.77 -4.57 -22.27
N TYR A 272 -22.51 -4.26 -21.98
CA TYR A 272 -21.60 -5.23 -21.37
C TYR A 272 -21.91 -5.38 -19.88
N LYS A 273 -22.18 -6.61 -19.46
CA LYS A 273 -22.55 -6.92 -18.07
C LYS A 273 -21.41 -6.63 -17.09
N ILE A 274 -20.17 -6.77 -17.55
CA ILE A 274 -18.97 -6.55 -16.72
C ILE A 274 -18.90 -5.13 -16.15
N VAL A 275 -19.46 -4.13 -16.84
CA VAL A 275 -19.38 -2.72 -16.43
C VAL A 275 -20.03 -2.51 -15.06
N ASP A 276 -21.23 -3.07 -14.85
CA ASP A 276 -21.92 -2.94 -13.56
C ASP A 276 -21.17 -3.68 -12.45
N VAL A 277 -20.56 -4.82 -12.78
CA VAL A 277 -19.79 -5.63 -11.84
C VAL A 277 -18.52 -4.91 -11.40
N LEU A 278 -17.76 -4.30 -12.34
CA LEU A 278 -16.55 -3.54 -12.01
C LEU A 278 -16.84 -2.32 -11.14
N ILE A 279 -17.94 -1.61 -11.41
CA ILE A 279 -18.41 -0.50 -10.56
C ILE A 279 -18.81 -1.02 -9.17
N ASN A 280 -19.54 -2.14 -9.12
CA ASN A 280 -19.98 -2.74 -7.86
C ASN A 280 -18.81 -3.24 -7.01
N ILE A 281 -17.79 -3.86 -7.61
CA ILE A 281 -16.57 -4.30 -6.92
C ILE A 281 -15.85 -3.09 -6.32
N ALA A 282 -15.57 -2.05 -7.13
CA ALA A 282 -14.87 -0.84 -6.67
C ALA A 282 -15.61 -0.16 -5.51
N LYS A 283 -16.92 0.03 -5.66
CA LYS A 283 -17.76 0.61 -4.61
C LYS A 283 -17.80 -0.24 -3.34
N SER A 284 -17.99 -1.55 -3.47
CA SER A 284 -18.23 -2.43 -2.33
C SER A 284 -16.95 -2.68 -1.53
N LEU A 285 -15.80 -2.79 -2.21
CA LEU A 285 -14.50 -2.98 -1.56
C LEU A 285 -13.84 -1.65 -1.16
N GLY A 286 -14.30 -0.53 -1.75
CA GLY A 286 -13.94 0.82 -1.33
C GLY A 286 -12.65 1.36 -1.93
N PHE A 287 -12.38 1.11 -3.22
CA PHE A 287 -11.23 1.67 -3.96
C PHE A 287 -11.69 2.48 -5.19
N ASP A 288 -10.77 3.20 -5.82
CA ASP A 288 -11.09 4.41 -6.61
C ASP A 288 -11.22 4.20 -8.12
N GLY A 289 -11.01 2.98 -8.62
CA GLY A 289 -11.14 2.70 -10.05
C GLY A 289 -10.27 1.56 -10.54
N TRP A 290 -10.07 1.52 -11.86
CA TRP A 290 -9.32 0.45 -12.52
C TRP A 290 -8.26 0.97 -13.48
N PHE A 291 -7.08 0.37 -13.42
CA PHE A 291 -6.11 0.37 -14.49
C PHE A 291 -6.39 -0.79 -15.44
N ILE A 292 -6.60 -0.48 -16.72
CA ILE A 292 -6.83 -1.47 -17.78
C ILE A 292 -5.52 -1.64 -18.54
N ASN A 293 -4.86 -2.78 -18.34
CA ASN A 293 -3.80 -3.25 -19.21
C ASN A 293 -4.38 -4.20 -20.28
N ASN A 294 -4.67 -3.65 -21.46
CA ASN A 294 -5.21 -4.40 -22.58
C ASN A 294 -4.09 -4.93 -23.50
N GLU A 295 -3.48 -6.05 -23.12
CA GLU A 295 -2.54 -6.82 -23.96
C GLU A 295 -3.19 -8.08 -24.54
N ALA A 296 -4.53 -8.07 -24.64
CA ALA A 296 -5.31 -9.30 -24.78
C ALA A 296 -4.94 -10.08 -26.03
N ASN A 297 -4.55 -9.40 -27.11
CA ASN A 297 -4.16 -10.06 -28.37
C ASN A 297 -2.66 -10.38 -28.45
N GLY A 298 -1.82 -9.92 -27.52
CA GLY A 298 -0.36 -10.04 -27.64
C GLY A 298 0.14 -9.46 -28.96
N GLN A 299 0.85 -10.29 -29.75
CA GLN A 299 1.29 -9.99 -31.12
C GLN A 299 0.27 -10.36 -32.23
N LEU A 300 -0.87 -10.94 -31.86
CA LEU A 300 -1.88 -11.40 -32.81
C LEU A 300 -2.74 -10.23 -33.32
N PRO A 301 -3.36 -10.35 -34.50
CA PRO A 301 -4.28 -9.32 -35.01
C PRO A 301 -5.42 -9.02 -34.04
N ASN A 302 -5.91 -7.77 -34.08
CA ASN A 302 -7.09 -7.36 -33.32
C ASN A 302 -8.27 -8.33 -33.50
N GLY A 303 -8.98 -8.61 -32.41
CA GLY A 303 -10.14 -9.51 -32.40
C GLY A 303 -9.81 -10.99 -32.20
N THR A 304 -8.53 -11.38 -32.21
CA THR A 304 -8.12 -12.77 -31.98
C THR A 304 -8.58 -13.27 -30.60
N ILE A 305 -8.32 -12.47 -29.56
CA ILE A 305 -8.80 -12.72 -28.20
C ILE A 305 -9.88 -11.70 -27.85
N LEU A 306 -9.58 -10.40 -28.02
CA LEU A 306 -10.50 -9.29 -27.73
C LEU A 306 -10.46 -8.28 -28.89
N ASP A 307 -11.62 -7.84 -29.37
CA ASP A 307 -11.67 -6.70 -30.30
C ASP A 307 -11.57 -5.39 -29.49
N TYR A 308 -10.69 -4.46 -29.85
CA TYR A 308 -10.59 -3.17 -29.18
C TYR A 308 -11.92 -2.39 -29.19
N ASN A 309 -12.82 -2.64 -30.16
CA ASN A 309 -14.16 -2.05 -30.15
C ASN A 309 -15.01 -2.58 -28.99
N GLU A 310 -14.79 -3.82 -28.54
CA GLU A 310 -15.41 -4.35 -27.33
C GLU A 310 -14.91 -3.61 -26.09
N MET A 311 -13.59 -3.39 -26.00
CA MET A 311 -12.99 -2.62 -24.90
C MET A 311 -13.44 -1.15 -24.91
N PHE A 312 -13.44 -0.50 -26.08
CA PHE A 312 -13.96 0.85 -26.27
C PHE A 312 -15.36 1.01 -25.70
N GLU A 313 -16.28 0.11 -26.05
CA GLU A 313 -17.66 0.16 -25.57
C GLU A 313 -17.78 -0.13 -24.07
N ILE A 314 -16.93 -1.00 -23.50
CA ILE A 314 -16.85 -1.22 -22.06
C ILE A 314 -16.45 0.08 -21.34
N ILE A 315 -15.39 0.75 -21.81
CA ILE A 315 -14.92 2.02 -21.24
C ILE A 315 -16.01 3.10 -21.39
N ARG A 316 -16.61 3.24 -22.57
CA ARG A 316 -17.66 4.22 -22.86
C ARG A 316 -18.87 4.03 -21.93
N GLN A 317 -19.32 2.79 -21.75
CA GLN A 317 -20.43 2.47 -20.85
C GLN A 317 -20.06 2.71 -19.38
N PHE A 318 -18.83 2.40 -18.96
CA PHE A 318 -18.34 2.72 -17.62
C PHE A 318 -18.37 4.22 -17.37
N GLN A 319 -17.72 5.02 -18.23
CA GLN A 319 -17.67 6.47 -18.09
C GLN A 319 -19.07 7.10 -18.06
N GLN A 320 -19.98 6.64 -18.93
CA GLN A 320 -21.37 7.12 -18.93
C GLN A 320 -22.09 6.80 -17.61
N LYS A 321 -21.97 5.56 -17.12
CA LYS A 321 -22.65 5.14 -15.88
C LYS A 321 -22.09 5.83 -14.65
N THR A 322 -20.77 5.99 -14.54
CA THR A 322 -20.16 6.69 -13.42
C THR A 322 -20.47 8.18 -13.44
N ALA A 323 -20.31 8.85 -14.59
CA ALA A 323 -20.61 10.27 -14.76
C ALA A 323 -22.06 10.65 -14.39
N THR A 324 -23.03 9.78 -14.72
CA THR A 324 -24.46 10.03 -14.48
C THR A 324 -24.98 9.48 -13.15
N SER A 325 -24.11 8.84 -12.36
CA SER A 325 -24.48 8.31 -11.06
C SER A 325 -24.81 9.42 -10.06
N LYS A 326 -25.83 9.19 -9.23
CA LYS A 326 -26.14 10.03 -8.07
C LYS A 326 -25.31 9.67 -6.83
N ASP A 327 -24.70 8.50 -6.83
CA ASP A 327 -23.79 8.06 -5.78
C ASP A 327 -22.40 8.65 -6.03
N GLU A 328 -21.93 9.48 -5.11
CA GLU A 328 -20.66 10.20 -5.21
C GLU A 328 -19.45 9.24 -5.28
N LYS A 329 -19.49 8.10 -4.59
CA LYS A 329 -18.41 7.09 -4.66
C LYS A 329 -18.31 6.50 -6.06
N ILE A 330 -19.45 6.19 -6.68
CA ILE A 330 -19.50 5.71 -8.07
C ILE A 330 -19.09 6.83 -9.04
N LYS A 331 -19.57 8.06 -8.80
CA LYS A 331 -19.25 9.21 -9.64
C LYS A 331 -17.76 9.51 -9.65
N ASN A 332 -17.06 9.25 -8.56
CA ASN A 332 -15.63 9.52 -8.44
C ASN A 332 -14.74 8.42 -9.01
N LEU A 333 -15.28 7.25 -9.39
CA LEU A 333 -14.47 6.19 -10.01
C LEU A 333 -13.82 6.66 -11.31
N GLU A 334 -12.53 6.34 -11.49
CA GLU A 334 -11.76 6.68 -12.69
C GLU A 334 -11.18 5.44 -13.37
N LEU A 335 -10.75 5.62 -14.62
CA LEU A 335 -10.12 4.58 -15.42
C LEU A 335 -8.79 5.08 -15.99
N TYR A 336 -7.81 4.19 -15.97
CA TYR A 336 -6.57 4.30 -16.73
C TYR A 336 -6.57 3.26 -17.84
N TYR A 337 -6.07 3.64 -19.02
CA TYR A 337 -5.96 2.72 -20.14
C TYR A 337 -4.53 2.65 -20.65
N TYR A 338 -4.08 1.42 -20.85
CA TYR A 338 -2.85 1.03 -21.50
C TYR A 338 -3.11 -0.14 -22.44
N ARG A 339 -2.28 -0.25 -23.48
CA ARG A 339 -2.20 -1.40 -24.38
C ARG A 339 -0.77 -1.60 -24.84
N ASN A 340 -0.50 -2.75 -25.47
CA ASN A 340 0.78 -3.00 -26.13
C ASN A 340 1.16 -1.87 -27.08
N ASP A 341 2.38 -1.39 -26.93
CA ASP A 341 2.97 -0.33 -27.74
C ASP A 341 2.15 0.97 -27.76
N ALA A 342 1.37 1.23 -26.69
CA ALA A 342 0.52 2.41 -26.56
C ALA A 342 1.30 3.70 -26.86
N THR A 343 0.92 4.39 -27.92
CA THR A 343 1.51 5.67 -28.29
C THR A 343 0.43 6.63 -28.78
N LEU A 344 0.69 7.92 -28.59
CA LEU A 344 -0.12 8.99 -29.16
C LEU A 344 0.64 9.74 -30.25
N ALA A 345 1.80 9.21 -30.65
CA ALA A 345 2.64 9.79 -31.69
C ALA A 345 1.95 9.74 -33.06
N GLU A 346 2.13 10.82 -33.79
CA GLU A 346 1.56 11.05 -35.11
C GLU A 346 2.67 11.32 -36.12
N ASN A 347 2.49 10.85 -37.36
CA ASN A 347 3.36 11.15 -38.49
C ASN A 347 2.56 11.44 -39.78
N ASN A 348 2.70 12.66 -40.32
CA ASN A 348 2.02 13.18 -41.51
C ASN A 348 0.47 13.06 -41.51
N GLY A 349 -0.17 13.47 -40.42
CA GLY A 349 -1.60 13.40 -40.14
C GLY A 349 -2.10 12.01 -39.75
N VAL A 350 -1.21 11.04 -39.46
CA VAL A 350 -1.60 9.66 -39.17
C VAL A 350 -1.02 9.19 -37.84
N TYR A 351 -1.89 8.85 -36.90
CA TYR A 351 -1.48 8.22 -35.64
C TYR A 351 -0.87 6.84 -35.85
N SER A 352 0.22 6.59 -35.14
CA SER A 352 0.91 5.30 -35.12
C SER A 352 0.07 4.21 -34.45
N ASP A 353 -0.66 4.58 -33.39
CA ASP A 353 -1.62 3.70 -32.70
C ASP A 353 -3.02 4.32 -32.70
N LYS A 354 -3.79 3.97 -33.72
CA LYS A 354 -5.19 4.40 -33.87
C LYS A 354 -6.10 3.79 -32.80
N GLU A 355 -5.72 2.65 -32.24
CA GLU A 355 -6.54 1.95 -31.24
C GLU A 355 -6.45 2.66 -29.88
N MET A 356 -5.25 3.12 -29.50
CA MET A 356 -5.04 3.97 -28.32
C MET A 356 -5.80 5.29 -28.44
N VAL A 357 -5.62 6.02 -29.56
CA VAL A 357 -6.27 7.32 -29.77
C VAL A 357 -7.79 7.22 -29.72
N LYS A 358 -8.36 6.17 -30.31
CA LYS A 358 -9.82 5.93 -30.30
C LYS A 358 -10.41 5.83 -28.91
N MET A 359 -9.64 5.45 -27.88
CA MET A 359 -10.17 5.40 -26.51
C MET A 359 -10.59 6.78 -26.00
N ALA A 360 -10.07 7.87 -26.57
CA ALA A 360 -10.54 9.22 -26.24
C ALA A 360 -12.01 9.44 -26.61
N ASP A 361 -12.52 8.78 -27.66
CA ASP A 361 -13.93 8.87 -28.05
C ASP A 361 -14.88 8.18 -27.04
N ALA A 362 -14.33 7.43 -26.07
CA ALA A 362 -15.10 6.81 -24.99
C ALA A 362 -15.38 7.77 -23.83
N ASN A 363 -14.83 8.99 -23.88
CA ASN A 363 -15.07 10.04 -22.90
C ASN A 363 -16.55 10.39 -22.77
N TYR A 364 -16.97 10.77 -21.57
CA TYR A 364 -18.28 11.37 -21.33
C TYR A 364 -18.11 12.87 -21.10
N LEU A 365 -18.55 13.71 -22.04
CA LEU A 365 -18.27 15.16 -22.03
C LEU A 365 -19.52 16.04 -21.90
N THR A 366 -20.63 15.48 -21.41
CA THR A 366 -21.92 16.19 -21.35
C THR A 366 -22.12 16.91 -20.01
N GLY A 367 -22.41 18.22 -20.07
CA GLY A 367 -22.66 19.05 -18.89
C GLY A 367 -21.44 19.17 -17.97
N ASP A 368 -21.69 19.29 -16.67
CA ASP A 368 -20.63 19.40 -15.64
C ASP A 368 -20.06 18.02 -15.23
N ASN A 369 -20.69 16.92 -15.62
CA ASN A 369 -20.29 15.57 -15.24
C ASN A 369 -19.25 14.98 -16.20
N LYS A 370 -18.21 15.74 -16.55
CA LYS A 370 -17.21 15.30 -17.52
C LYS A 370 -16.33 14.19 -16.93
N LYS A 371 -16.05 13.18 -17.72
CA LYS A 371 -15.18 12.05 -17.40
C LYS A 371 -14.30 11.71 -18.59
N THR A 372 -12.99 11.76 -18.37
CA THR A 372 -11.98 11.38 -19.35
C THR A 372 -11.30 10.08 -18.94
N ILE A 373 -10.93 9.25 -19.92
CA ILE A 373 -10.01 8.12 -19.68
C ILE A 373 -8.60 8.67 -19.50
N LYS A 374 -7.85 8.22 -18.49
CA LYS A 374 -6.44 8.59 -18.34
C LYS A 374 -5.57 7.71 -19.22
N MET A 375 -4.60 8.30 -19.91
CA MET A 375 -3.82 7.63 -20.94
C MET A 375 -2.43 7.29 -20.42
N GLN A 376 -2.13 6.01 -20.24
CA GLN A 376 -0.78 5.54 -20.00
C GLN A 376 -0.14 5.21 -21.35
N VAL A 377 0.99 5.83 -21.69
CA VAL A 377 1.75 5.49 -22.91
C VAL A 377 2.93 4.58 -22.59
N ASN A 378 3.48 3.95 -23.62
CA ASN A 378 4.55 2.96 -23.53
C ASN A 378 5.87 3.55 -23.02
N PHE A 379 6.78 2.65 -22.63
CA PHE A 379 8.11 3.00 -22.17
C PHE A 379 8.88 3.81 -23.22
N GLY A 380 9.53 4.89 -22.77
CA GLY A 380 10.38 5.72 -23.63
C GLY A 380 9.63 6.72 -24.52
N GLU A 381 8.29 6.78 -24.44
CA GLU A 381 7.51 7.86 -25.04
C GLU A 381 7.85 9.21 -24.38
N LEU A 382 7.86 10.26 -25.19
CA LEU A 382 8.24 11.61 -24.78
C LEU A 382 6.99 12.51 -24.63
N PRO A 383 7.04 13.55 -23.79
CA PRO A 383 5.91 14.45 -23.57
C PRO A 383 5.35 15.09 -24.85
N GLU A 384 6.21 15.41 -25.82
CA GLU A 384 5.81 15.99 -27.10
C GLU A 384 5.10 15.02 -28.04
N SER A 385 5.22 13.69 -27.84
CA SER A 385 4.57 12.69 -28.70
C SER A 385 3.06 12.88 -28.77
N SER A 386 2.45 13.36 -27.69
CA SER A 386 1.00 13.55 -27.59
C SER A 386 0.52 14.97 -27.94
N LYS A 387 1.40 15.83 -28.48
CA LYS A 387 1.04 17.23 -28.80
C LYS A 387 -0.13 17.30 -29.79
N TYR A 388 -0.05 16.58 -30.91
CA TYR A 388 -1.09 16.58 -31.94
C TYR A 388 -2.41 16.01 -31.39
N PHE A 389 -2.34 14.92 -30.62
CA PHE A 389 -3.50 14.37 -29.91
C PHE A 389 -4.22 15.41 -29.04
N ARG A 390 -3.50 16.21 -28.24
CA ARG A 390 -4.11 17.29 -27.44
C ARG A 390 -4.59 18.47 -28.29
N GLU A 391 -4.11 18.61 -29.51
CA GLU A 391 -4.63 19.60 -30.44
C GLU A 391 -6.03 19.23 -30.95
N GLU A 392 -6.29 17.93 -31.14
CA GLU A 392 -7.59 17.39 -31.56
C GLU A 392 -8.54 17.12 -30.38
N HIS A 393 -8.03 16.69 -29.23
CA HIS A 393 -8.79 16.36 -28.02
C HIS A 393 -8.55 17.38 -26.90
N LYS A 394 -9.20 18.54 -26.99
CA LYS A 394 -9.00 19.72 -26.10
C LYS A 394 -9.40 19.49 -24.65
N GLU A 395 -10.15 18.44 -24.36
CA GLU A 395 -10.52 18.04 -23.00
C GLU A 395 -9.35 17.47 -22.19
N TYR A 396 -8.27 17.03 -22.84
CA TYR A 396 -7.09 16.46 -22.17
C TYR A 396 -6.11 17.53 -21.74
N GLN A 397 -5.75 17.50 -20.46
CA GLN A 397 -4.58 18.20 -19.97
C GLN A 397 -3.31 17.38 -20.25
N GLN A 398 -2.18 18.06 -20.19
CA GLN A 398 -0.87 17.44 -20.38
C GLN A 398 -0.59 16.33 -19.36
N ASN A 399 -1.03 16.51 -18.11
CA ASN A 399 -0.90 15.53 -17.03
C ASN A 399 -2.02 14.47 -16.98
N ASP A 400 -2.89 14.40 -17.99
CA ASP A 400 -3.80 13.27 -18.20
C ASP A 400 -3.16 12.15 -19.04
N ILE A 401 -1.94 12.39 -19.53
CA ILE A 401 -1.14 11.49 -20.35
C ILE A 401 0.16 11.22 -19.58
N PHE A 402 0.47 9.94 -19.38
CA PHE A 402 1.57 9.50 -18.53
C PHE A 402 2.66 8.84 -19.36
N THR A 403 3.84 9.46 -19.42
CA THR A 403 5.06 8.79 -19.90
C THR A 403 5.50 7.74 -18.88
N MET A 404 6.34 6.77 -19.28
CA MET A 404 6.72 5.69 -18.39
C MET A 404 8.18 5.28 -18.50
N VAL A 405 8.74 4.90 -17.36
CA VAL A 405 10.01 4.20 -17.26
C VAL A 405 9.83 2.87 -16.53
N ASP A 406 10.52 1.84 -17.02
CA ASP A 406 10.63 0.56 -16.32
C ASP A 406 11.77 0.63 -15.30
N GLN A 407 11.44 0.99 -14.06
CA GLN A 407 12.38 1.02 -12.94
C GLN A 407 12.55 -0.36 -12.27
N GLY A 408 11.65 -1.31 -12.52
CA GLY A 408 11.81 -2.71 -12.09
C GLY A 408 12.99 -3.37 -12.80
N PHE A 409 13.05 -3.23 -14.13
CA PHE A 409 14.16 -3.73 -14.94
C PHE A 409 15.39 -2.80 -14.92
N ASN A 410 15.19 -1.47 -14.89
CA ASN A 410 16.28 -0.50 -14.85
C ASN A 410 16.47 0.07 -13.43
N ASN A 411 16.73 -0.82 -12.47
CA ASN A 411 16.92 -0.49 -11.05
C ASN A 411 18.08 0.48 -10.76
N PHE A 412 19.06 0.59 -11.66
CA PHE A 412 20.14 1.59 -11.60
C PHE A 412 19.70 3.04 -11.73
N LEU A 413 18.41 3.29 -11.97
CA LEU A 413 17.81 4.63 -12.01
C LEU A 413 17.43 5.18 -10.62
N TYR A 414 17.47 4.37 -9.56
CA TYR A 414 17.05 4.80 -8.23
C TYR A 414 17.96 5.91 -7.68
N GLY A 415 17.36 7.08 -7.41
CA GLY A 415 17.96 8.19 -6.69
C GLY A 415 19.01 9.04 -7.41
N SER A 416 19.26 8.76 -8.70
CA SER A 416 20.17 9.53 -9.54
C SER A 416 19.62 9.84 -10.94
N PHE A 417 18.45 9.32 -11.31
CA PHE A 417 17.85 9.55 -12.62
C PHE A 417 17.17 10.92 -12.70
N ASP A 418 17.48 11.70 -13.73
CA ASP A 418 16.80 12.96 -14.02
C ASP A 418 15.40 12.71 -14.59
N PHE A 419 14.40 12.70 -13.71
CA PHE A 419 12.99 12.50 -14.07
C PHE A 419 12.43 13.57 -15.01
N LYS A 420 13.15 14.68 -15.27
CA LYS A 420 12.77 15.65 -16.29
C LYS A 420 12.70 15.03 -17.68
N GLU A 421 13.46 13.97 -17.95
CA GLU A 421 13.37 13.19 -19.21
C GLU A 421 11.96 12.64 -19.49
N LEU A 422 11.21 12.34 -18.43
CA LEU A 422 9.83 11.85 -18.55
C LEU A 422 8.82 12.97 -18.47
N ALA A 423 9.11 14.01 -17.68
CA ALA A 423 8.16 15.06 -17.35
C ALA A 423 8.11 16.18 -18.39
N TYR A 424 9.21 16.50 -19.07
CA TYR A 424 9.32 17.67 -19.94
C TYR A 424 9.98 17.35 -21.30
N LYS A 425 9.57 18.09 -22.33
CA LYS A 425 10.25 18.05 -23.63
C LYS A 425 11.69 18.55 -23.49
N TYR A 426 12.64 17.87 -24.14
CA TYR A 426 14.01 18.34 -24.24
C TYR A 426 14.25 19.17 -25.52
N ASP A 427 14.61 20.45 -25.39
CA ASP A 427 15.00 21.32 -26.49
C ASP A 427 16.49 21.15 -26.80
N ARG A 428 16.79 20.38 -27.86
CA ARG A 428 18.18 20.10 -28.27
C ARG A 428 18.96 21.35 -28.72
N ALA A 429 18.27 22.38 -29.22
CA ALA A 429 18.94 23.60 -29.66
C ALA A 429 19.41 24.44 -28.47
N LYS A 430 18.63 24.44 -27.38
CA LYS A 430 18.95 25.14 -26.13
C LYS A 430 19.70 24.28 -25.11
N GLN A 431 19.69 22.97 -25.29
CA GLN A 431 20.20 21.97 -24.33
C GLN A 431 19.49 22.04 -22.96
N GLU A 432 18.20 22.36 -22.96
CA GLU A 432 17.38 22.57 -21.76
C GLU A 432 16.02 21.89 -21.89
N TYR A 433 15.37 21.61 -20.76
CA TYR A 433 13.98 21.15 -20.75
C TYR A 433 13.01 22.32 -20.89
N ASP A 434 11.99 22.16 -21.73
CA ASP A 434 10.91 23.13 -21.94
C ASP A 434 9.72 22.80 -21.03
N PRO A 435 9.51 23.53 -19.92
CA PRO A 435 8.42 23.26 -18.98
C PRO A 435 7.04 23.65 -19.51
N SER A 436 6.93 24.23 -20.71
CA SER A 436 5.63 24.49 -21.35
C SER A 436 5.03 23.23 -21.99
N VAL A 437 5.88 22.27 -22.35
CA VAL A 437 5.48 20.97 -22.89
C VAL A 437 5.83 19.89 -21.87
N TYR A 438 4.82 19.38 -21.18
CA TYR A 438 4.96 18.46 -20.07
C TYR A 438 4.00 17.28 -20.18
N ALA A 439 4.21 16.27 -19.33
CA ALA A 439 3.33 15.12 -19.16
C ALA A 439 3.29 14.70 -17.68
N GLY A 440 2.27 13.93 -17.30
CA GLY A 440 2.38 13.09 -16.11
C GLY A 440 3.44 12.02 -16.38
N PHE A 441 3.97 11.41 -15.34
CA PHE A 441 4.91 10.31 -15.53
C PHE A 441 4.71 9.19 -14.52
N SER A 442 5.14 8.01 -14.91
CA SER A 442 4.97 6.78 -14.16
C SER A 442 6.24 5.97 -14.09
N SER A 443 6.39 5.24 -12.99
CA SER A 443 7.38 4.18 -12.90
C SER A 443 6.66 2.85 -12.87
N TYR A 444 6.98 1.96 -13.81
CA TYR A 444 6.72 0.55 -13.64
C TYR A 444 7.80 -0.03 -12.73
N LEU A 445 7.38 -0.51 -11.56
CA LEU A 445 8.27 -0.89 -10.47
C LEU A 445 8.50 -2.38 -10.37
N ASP A 446 7.57 -3.19 -10.88
CA ASP A 446 7.50 -4.61 -10.54
C ASP A 446 7.57 -4.75 -8.99
N ASN A 447 8.65 -5.32 -8.45
CA ASN A 447 8.91 -5.45 -7.01
C ASN A 447 9.34 -4.15 -6.29
N GLY A 448 9.49 -3.02 -7.00
CA GLY A 448 9.90 -1.75 -6.41
C GLY A 448 11.19 -1.86 -5.59
N SER A 449 11.24 -1.21 -4.43
CA SER A 449 12.39 -1.30 -3.52
C SER A 449 12.57 -2.68 -2.89
N GLY A 450 11.56 -3.57 -2.99
CA GLY A 450 11.64 -4.96 -2.56
C GLY A 450 12.74 -5.77 -3.24
N ILE A 451 13.19 -5.39 -4.45
CA ILE A 451 14.34 -6.05 -5.10
C ILE A 451 15.63 -5.88 -4.29
N PHE A 452 15.86 -4.72 -3.68
CA PHE A 452 17.03 -4.46 -2.84
C PHE A 452 16.89 -5.15 -1.48
N ALA A 453 15.67 -5.18 -0.94
CA ALA A 453 15.36 -5.92 0.29
C ALA A 453 15.63 -7.43 0.14
N ASN A 454 15.27 -8.01 -1.01
CA ASN A 454 15.52 -9.43 -1.30
C ASN A 454 17.02 -9.74 -1.35
N GLU A 455 17.84 -8.89 -1.99
CA GLU A 455 19.30 -9.03 -1.98
C GLU A 455 19.88 -8.92 -0.56
N ALA A 456 19.37 -7.98 0.24
CA ALA A 456 19.77 -7.82 1.63
C ALA A 456 19.42 -9.04 2.49
N TYR A 457 18.20 -9.58 2.36
CA TYR A 457 17.79 -10.81 3.02
C TYR A 457 18.69 -11.99 2.61
N ASN A 458 18.94 -12.15 1.31
CA ASN A 458 19.80 -13.20 0.78
C ASN A 458 21.24 -13.12 1.30
N TYR A 459 21.74 -11.90 1.55
CA TYR A 459 23.05 -11.69 2.16
C TYR A 459 23.10 -12.18 3.62
N VAL A 460 22.13 -11.81 4.47
CA VAL A 460 22.17 -12.14 5.91
C VAL A 460 21.69 -13.56 6.22
N LYS A 461 20.76 -14.13 5.44
CA LYS A 461 20.16 -15.44 5.74
C LYS A 461 21.16 -16.60 5.82
N ASN A 462 22.30 -16.48 5.14
CA ASN A 462 23.34 -17.51 5.16
C ASN A 462 24.32 -17.35 6.35
N ASN A 463 24.28 -16.20 7.03
CA ASN A 463 25.22 -15.83 8.09
C ASN A 463 24.54 -15.75 9.48
N SER A 464 23.21 -15.69 9.52
CA SER A 464 22.42 -15.52 10.75
C SER A 464 21.21 -16.46 10.77
N ASN A 465 21.01 -17.14 11.90
CA ASN A 465 19.83 -17.95 12.17
C ASN A 465 18.65 -17.15 12.76
N ASP A 466 18.81 -15.84 12.97
CA ASP A 466 17.74 -14.96 13.46
C ASP A 466 16.89 -14.46 12.28
N GLU A 467 15.89 -15.25 11.93
CA GLU A 467 15.03 -14.98 10.77
C GLU A 467 14.24 -13.66 10.91
N ILE A 468 13.81 -13.30 12.12
CA ILE A 468 13.12 -12.04 12.40
C ILE A 468 14.03 -10.86 12.07
N ARG A 469 15.28 -10.88 12.54
CA ARG A 469 16.26 -9.82 12.23
C ARG A 469 16.69 -9.83 10.77
N ASN A 470 16.74 -10.99 10.12
CA ASN A 470 17.04 -11.07 8.69
C ASN A 470 15.98 -10.34 7.85
N TYR A 471 14.69 -10.57 8.13
CA TYR A 471 13.62 -9.82 7.47
C TYR A 471 13.57 -8.35 7.89
N LEU A 472 13.92 -8.02 9.15
CA LEU A 472 14.03 -6.62 9.56
C LEU A 472 15.12 -5.88 8.78
N PHE A 473 16.27 -6.52 8.54
CA PHE A 473 17.34 -5.95 7.72
C PHE A 473 16.88 -5.74 6.28
N ALA A 474 16.17 -6.71 5.70
CA ALA A 474 15.53 -6.58 4.40
C ALA A 474 14.57 -5.38 4.36
N ASN A 475 13.74 -5.23 5.40
CA ASN A 475 12.82 -4.10 5.55
C ASN A 475 13.54 -2.75 5.67
N GLN A 476 14.66 -2.66 6.39
CA GLN A 476 15.46 -1.43 6.45
C GLN A 476 16.06 -1.06 5.09
N VAL A 477 16.59 -2.03 4.35
CA VAL A 477 17.10 -1.78 2.99
C VAL A 477 15.96 -1.39 2.05
N GLY A 478 14.81 -2.07 2.12
CA GLY A 478 13.62 -1.72 1.34
C GLY A 478 13.12 -0.30 1.59
N ASN A 479 13.10 0.13 2.87
CA ASN A 479 12.76 1.51 3.24
C ASN A 479 13.80 2.52 2.75
N LEU A 480 15.09 2.24 2.90
CA LEU A 480 16.17 3.09 2.40
C LEU A 480 16.04 3.32 0.89
N PHE A 481 15.82 2.26 0.10
CA PHE A 481 15.70 2.39 -1.36
C PHE A 481 14.36 3.00 -1.80
N ASN A 482 13.30 2.85 -1.01
CA ASN A 482 12.08 3.62 -1.21
C ASN A 482 12.37 5.12 -1.02
N ASP A 483 13.02 5.51 0.08
CA ASP A 483 13.38 6.92 0.31
C ASP A 483 14.37 7.45 -0.75
N ILE A 484 15.34 6.64 -1.22
CA ILE A 484 16.28 7.02 -2.30
C ILE A 484 15.53 7.29 -3.61
N GLN A 485 14.51 6.50 -3.95
CA GLN A 485 13.72 6.69 -5.16
C GLN A 485 13.05 8.08 -5.19
N PHE A 486 12.53 8.52 -4.05
CA PHE A 486 11.81 9.79 -3.95
C PHE A 486 12.72 10.97 -3.65
N SER A 487 13.63 10.87 -2.69
CA SER A 487 14.44 11.99 -2.19
C SER A 487 15.87 12.04 -2.75
N GLY A 488 16.23 11.12 -3.65
CA GLY A 488 17.59 10.99 -4.18
C GLY A 488 18.55 10.29 -3.21
N THR A 489 19.77 9.97 -3.67
CA THR A 489 20.76 9.24 -2.87
C THR A 489 21.21 9.97 -1.60
N ASN A 490 21.11 11.30 -1.54
CA ASN A 490 21.36 12.09 -0.34
C ASN A 490 20.20 12.05 0.68
N LEU A 491 19.04 11.47 0.34
CA LEU A 491 17.81 11.52 1.13
C LEU A 491 17.42 12.95 1.53
N PHE A 492 17.64 13.90 0.61
CA PHE A 492 17.46 15.32 0.87
C PHE A 492 17.13 16.02 -0.43
N VAL A 493 15.89 16.49 -0.53
CA VAL A 493 15.42 17.27 -1.67
C VAL A 493 15.94 18.70 -1.54
N SER A 494 16.51 19.22 -2.63
CA SER A 494 17.13 20.55 -2.65
C SER A 494 17.11 21.12 -4.06
N SER A 495 17.07 22.45 -4.17
CA SER A 495 17.21 23.13 -5.46
C SER A 495 18.57 22.91 -6.13
N THR A 496 19.58 22.39 -5.41
CA THR A 496 20.90 22.10 -5.97
C THR A 496 21.06 20.66 -6.45
N ASN A 497 20.05 19.81 -6.26
CA ASN A 497 20.09 18.42 -6.70
C ASN A 497 20.17 18.32 -8.22
N LYS A 498 20.93 17.33 -8.69
CA LYS A 498 21.16 17.09 -10.12
C LYS A 498 21.10 15.59 -10.39
N GLY A 499 20.32 15.24 -11.40
CA GLY A 499 20.25 13.88 -11.93
C GLY A 499 21.16 13.69 -13.12
N LEU A 500 21.31 12.43 -13.52
CA LEU A 500 21.96 12.01 -14.75
C LEU A 500 20.92 11.42 -15.70
N SER A 501 21.24 11.46 -16.99
CA SER A 501 20.35 10.86 -17.97
C SER A 501 20.29 9.34 -17.85
N LYS A 502 19.19 8.73 -18.32
CA LYS A 502 19.06 7.27 -18.39
C LYS A 502 20.21 6.62 -19.16
N ASN A 503 20.65 7.27 -20.23
CA ASN A 503 21.74 6.77 -21.08
C ASN A 503 23.09 6.78 -20.33
N GLU A 504 23.41 7.86 -19.64
CA GLU A 504 24.64 7.95 -18.83
C GLU A 504 24.66 6.90 -17.72
N LEU A 505 23.54 6.76 -17.00
CA LEU A 505 23.42 5.77 -15.92
C LEU A 505 23.53 4.35 -16.49
N SER A 506 22.85 4.06 -17.60
CA SER A 506 22.89 2.72 -18.21
C SER A 506 24.29 2.35 -18.68
N GLN A 507 25.08 3.29 -19.21
CA GLN A 507 26.45 3.01 -19.66
C GLN A 507 27.40 2.74 -18.49
N LYS A 508 27.19 3.41 -17.34
CA LYS A 508 28.07 3.34 -16.19
C LYS A 508 27.71 2.24 -15.19
N LEU A 509 26.42 1.93 -15.04
CA LEU A 509 25.89 1.19 -13.88
C LEU A 509 25.10 -0.07 -14.22
N LYS A 510 24.61 -0.22 -15.45
CA LYS A 510 23.73 -1.34 -15.79
C LYS A 510 24.45 -2.67 -15.60
N SER A 511 23.93 -3.47 -14.66
CA SER A 511 24.47 -4.77 -14.29
C SER A 511 23.38 -5.61 -13.64
N SER A 512 23.44 -6.94 -13.79
CA SER A 512 22.57 -7.86 -13.05
C SER A 512 22.83 -7.79 -11.53
N GLU A 513 24.05 -7.42 -11.13
CA GLU A 513 24.47 -7.32 -9.73
C GLU A 513 24.24 -5.93 -9.13
N PHE A 514 23.61 -5.00 -9.87
CA PHE A 514 23.45 -3.62 -9.40
C PHE A 514 22.75 -3.55 -8.03
N ASN A 515 21.66 -4.30 -7.86
CA ASN A 515 20.88 -4.28 -6.61
C ASN A 515 21.75 -4.61 -5.39
N ARG A 516 22.48 -5.73 -5.48
CA ARG A 516 23.40 -6.18 -4.42
C ARG A 516 24.50 -5.14 -4.18
N ASN A 517 25.13 -4.67 -5.25
CA ASN A 517 26.25 -3.75 -5.15
C ASN A 517 25.86 -2.37 -4.62
N ALA A 518 24.65 -1.89 -4.94
CA ALA A 518 24.16 -0.58 -4.51
C ALA A 518 24.02 -0.50 -2.98
N PHE A 519 23.37 -1.48 -2.33
CA PHE A 519 23.21 -1.43 -0.89
C PHE A 519 24.52 -1.70 -0.13
N ILE A 520 25.43 -2.51 -0.69
CA ILE A 520 26.78 -2.72 -0.14
C ILE A 520 27.62 -1.43 -0.25
N ALA A 521 27.47 -0.67 -1.33
CA ALA A 521 28.17 0.60 -1.54
C ALA A 521 27.68 1.71 -0.60
N ASP A 522 26.37 1.76 -0.32
CA ASP A 522 25.74 2.82 0.47
C ASP A 522 26.36 2.93 1.87
N PRO A 523 26.95 4.07 2.26
CA PRO A 523 27.68 4.18 3.53
C PRO A 523 26.79 4.04 4.77
N ARG A 524 25.46 4.14 4.64
CA ARG A 524 24.51 4.02 5.76
C ARG A 524 24.18 2.57 6.12
N VAL A 525 24.44 1.62 5.23
CA VAL A 525 24.35 0.19 5.55
C VAL A 525 25.65 -0.28 6.19
N LYS A 526 25.63 -0.71 7.45
CA LYS A 526 26.84 -1.12 8.19
C LYS A 526 26.92 -2.64 8.25
N LEU A 527 27.79 -3.23 7.43
CA LEU A 527 28.04 -4.67 7.39
C LEU A 527 29.34 -5.00 8.12
N GLU A 528 29.42 -6.12 8.83
CA GLU A 528 30.62 -6.49 9.59
C GLU A 528 31.86 -6.60 8.68
N ASN A 529 31.71 -7.19 7.48
CA ASN A 529 32.79 -7.40 6.51
C ASN A 529 32.76 -6.41 5.33
N LYS A 530 32.16 -5.21 5.53
CA LYS A 530 31.90 -4.25 4.44
C LYS A 530 33.12 -3.93 3.59
N GLY A 531 34.27 -3.68 4.23
CA GLY A 531 35.50 -3.33 3.51
C GLY A 531 35.98 -4.42 2.54
N SER A 532 35.76 -5.70 2.87
CA SER A 532 36.06 -6.79 1.94
C SER A 532 35.07 -6.84 0.79
N LEU A 533 33.76 -6.74 1.10
CA LEU A 533 32.68 -6.80 0.11
C LEU A 533 32.75 -5.66 -0.90
N GLN A 534 33.15 -4.46 -0.45
CA GLN A 534 33.31 -3.29 -1.32
C GLN A 534 34.42 -3.45 -2.36
N ARG A 535 35.36 -4.39 -2.19
CA ARG A 535 36.38 -4.68 -3.22
C ARG A 535 35.78 -5.32 -4.47
N ASP A 536 34.64 -5.99 -4.32
CA ASP A 536 33.92 -6.64 -5.43
C ASP A 536 32.86 -5.70 -6.05
N VAL A 537 32.64 -4.53 -5.45
CA VAL A 537 31.72 -3.52 -5.98
C VAL A 537 32.45 -2.71 -7.06
N PRO A 538 31.89 -2.60 -8.29
CA PRO A 538 32.49 -1.79 -9.34
C PRO A 538 32.70 -0.32 -8.93
N ASN A 539 33.88 0.24 -9.24
CA ASN A 539 34.20 1.64 -8.96
C ASN A 539 33.17 2.62 -9.56
N SER A 540 32.54 2.27 -10.68
CA SER A 540 31.52 3.12 -11.31
C SER A 540 30.34 3.43 -10.38
N ILE A 541 29.99 2.54 -9.45
CA ILE A 541 28.94 2.79 -8.44
C ILE A 541 29.41 3.86 -7.44
N PHE A 542 30.66 3.78 -6.97
CA PHE A 542 31.22 4.81 -6.08
C PHE A 542 31.42 6.14 -6.81
N ASP A 543 31.89 6.13 -8.05
CA ASP A 543 32.21 7.35 -8.79
C ASP A 543 30.96 8.06 -9.34
N THR A 544 29.83 7.35 -9.48
CA THR A 544 28.60 7.88 -10.08
C THR A 544 27.48 8.09 -9.07
N VAL A 545 27.24 7.12 -8.17
CA VAL A 545 26.09 7.10 -7.26
C VAL A 545 26.49 7.52 -5.85
N TYR A 546 27.62 7.02 -5.35
CA TYR A 546 28.10 7.21 -3.98
C TYR A 546 29.43 7.97 -3.92
N ASP A 547 29.52 9.08 -4.66
CA ASP A 547 30.76 9.85 -4.85
C ASP A 547 31.05 10.83 -3.72
N TYR A 548 30.33 10.74 -2.59
CA TYR A 548 30.41 11.67 -1.47
C TYR A 548 31.85 12.00 -0.99
N LYS A 549 32.81 11.09 -1.14
CA LYS A 549 34.23 11.34 -0.79
C LYS A 549 34.93 12.34 -1.71
N SER A 550 34.35 12.68 -2.86
CA SER A 550 34.90 13.58 -3.87
C SER A 550 34.84 15.06 -3.46
N ASN A 551 34.04 15.40 -2.45
CA ASN A 551 33.75 16.78 -2.07
C ASN A 551 33.73 17.02 -0.56
N ASN A 552 33.97 18.28 -0.17
CA ASN A 552 34.02 18.69 1.24
C ASN A 552 32.67 18.56 1.98
N SER A 553 31.56 18.49 1.25
CA SER A 553 30.24 18.28 1.84
C SER A 553 29.96 16.86 2.27
N LYS A 554 30.72 15.88 1.76
CA LYS A 554 30.44 14.46 1.96
C LYS A 554 29.00 14.08 1.57
N THR A 555 28.54 14.65 0.47
CA THR A 555 27.23 14.39 -0.15
C THR A 555 27.44 13.93 -1.58
N ASN A 556 26.56 13.10 -2.13
CA ASN A 556 26.65 12.69 -3.51
C ASN A 556 26.31 13.85 -4.46
N THR A 557 27.02 13.94 -5.57
CA THR A 557 26.84 15.00 -6.58
C THR A 557 25.65 14.72 -7.50
N ASN A 558 25.36 13.45 -7.78
CA ASN A 558 24.27 12.99 -8.65
C ASN A 558 23.08 12.45 -7.84
N SER A 559 22.59 13.23 -6.87
CA SER A 559 21.39 12.89 -6.11
C SER A 559 20.18 13.59 -6.75
N TYR A 560 19.21 12.79 -7.19
CA TYR A 560 17.95 13.28 -7.75
C TYR A 560 16.85 12.23 -7.60
N GLY A 561 15.72 12.63 -7.04
CA GLY A 561 14.56 11.76 -6.88
C GLY A 561 13.28 12.39 -7.41
N ILE A 562 12.19 11.63 -7.35
CA ILE A 562 10.86 12.09 -7.80
C ILE A 562 10.44 13.38 -7.09
N ALA A 563 10.76 13.51 -5.81
CA ALA A 563 10.41 14.67 -4.97
C ALA A 563 11.13 15.96 -5.38
N ASP A 564 12.20 15.89 -6.17
CA ASP A 564 12.80 17.08 -6.78
C ASP A 564 11.87 17.73 -7.82
N LEU A 565 10.90 17.00 -8.37
CA LEU A 565 9.89 17.48 -9.33
C LEU A 565 8.47 17.50 -8.78
N ILE A 566 8.10 16.52 -7.97
CA ILE A 566 6.74 16.38 -7.45
C ILE A 566 6.69 17.03 -6.06
N PRO A 567 5.83 18.04 -5.86
CA PRO A 567 5.66 18.65 -4.54
C PRO A 567 4.96 17.70 -3.57
N GLU A 568 5.29 17.83 -2.29
CA GLU A 568 4.70 17.04 -1.22
C GLU A 568 3.21 17.36 -1.07
N GLN A 569 2.41 16.35 -0.73
CA GLN A 569 1.01 16.50 -0.36
C GLN A 569 0.78 16.11 1.10
N THR A 570 -0.22 16.73 1.73
CA THR A 570 -0.55 16.51 3.14
C THR A 570 -2.05 16.43 3.39
N VAL A 571 -2.42 15.52 4.29
CA VAL A 571 -3.77 15.41 4.88
C VAL A 571 -3.91 16.26 6.15
N ILE A 572 -2.85 16.92 6.61
CA ILE A 572 -2.87 17.73 7.83
C ILE A 572 -3.35 19.14 7.47
N THR A 573 -4.67 19.26 7.33
CA THR A 573 -5.35 20.50 6.93
C THR A 573 -6.35 20.95 7.99
N ASP A 574 -6.72 22.23 7.99
CA ASP A 574 -7.79 22.73 8.86
C ASP A 574 -9.08 21.91 8.69
N GLN A 575 -9.44 21.54 7.47
CA GLN A 575 -10.65 20.76 7.18
C GLN A 575 -10.64 19.37 7.81
N ASN A 576 -9.51 18.66 7.77
CA ASN A 576 -9.40 17.34 8.39
C ASN A 576 -9.30 17.44 9.93
N LEU A 577 -8.63 18.49 10.44
CA LEU A 577 -8.49 18.73 11.89
C LEU A 577 -9.79 19.21 12.56
N LEU A 578 -10.76 19.70 11.79
CA LEU A 578 -12.14 19.89 12.26
C LEU A 578 -12.87 18.56 12.48
N LYS A 579 -12.47 17.49 11.80
CA LYS A 579 -13.10 16.18 11.89
C LYS A 579 -12.52 15.34 13.03
N SER A 580 -11.21 15.33 13.24
CA SER A 580 -10.53 14.60 14.32
C SER A 580 -9.17 15.20 14.63
N ASP A 581 -8.64 14.96 15.84
CA ASP A 581 -7.24 15.26 16.15
C ASP A 581 -6.31 14.43 15.23
N PHE A 582 -5.14 14.97 14.93
CA PHE A 582 -4.10 14.24 14.20
C PHE A 582 -3.13 13.61 15.19
N LYS A 583 -2.82 12.33 14.99
CA LYS A 583 -1.82 11.58 15.74
C LYS A 583 -1.06 10.69 14.77
N THR A 584 0.26 10.62 14.95
CA THR A 584 1.11 9.63 14.29
C THR A 584 2.16 9.14 15.27
N ASN A 585 2.34 7.83 15.34
CA ASN A 585 3.49 7.18 15.96
C ASN A 585 4.55 6.85 14.91
N PHE A 586 4.33 7.30 13.67
CA PHE A 586 5.10 6.98 12.48
C PHE A 586 5.15 5.48 12.20
N SER A 587 4.10 4.74 12.60
CA SER A 587 4.06 3.31 12.34
C SER A 587 4.05 3.04 10.85
N THR A 588 4.98 2.21 10.37
CA THR A 588 4.99 1.72 8.98
C THR A 588 4.02 0.56 8.77
N GLY A 589 3.27 0.15 9.81
CA GLY A 589 2.36 -0.99 9.78
C GLY A 589 3.06 -2.34 9.93
N ASN A 590 4.28 -2.36 10.45
CA ASN A 590 5.08 -3.56 10.69
C ASN A 590 6.09 -3.34 11.82
N GLY A 591 6.68 -4.41 12.31
CA GLY A 591 7.78 -4.36 13.27
C GLY A 591 8.17 -5.73 13.81
N ILE A 592 9.18 -5.71 14.69
CA ILE A 592 9.67 -6.88 15.44
C ILE A 592 9.30 -6.82 16.93
N LYS A 593 8.61 -5.74 17.32
CA LYS A 593 8.09 -5.50 18.66
C LYS A 593 6.70 -4.91 18.51
N PHE A 594 5.89 -5.06 19.54
CA PHE A 594 4.65 -4.29 19.66
C PHE A 594 4.62 -3.59 21.02
N LYS A 595 4.59 -2.27 21.02
CA LYS A 595 4.53 -1.47 22.24
C LYS A 595 3.19 -0.77 22.37
N THR A 596 2.64 -0.80 23.58
CA THR A 596 1.45 -0.07 24.00
C THR A 596 1.80 0.82 25.20
N ASP A 597 0.83 1.60 25.68
CA ASP A 597 0.99 2.34 26.93
C ASP A 597 1.11 1.42 28.17
N GLU A 598 0.67 0.16 28.06
CA GLU A 598 0.59 -0.80 29.17
C GLU A 598 1.79 -1.75 29.22
N TYR A 599 2.30 -2.19 28.07
CA TYR A 599 3.36 -3.19 27.97
C TYR A 599 4.07 -3.16 26.60
N THR A 600 5.22 -3.83 26.53
CA THR A 600 5.96 -4.12 25.29
C THR A 600 6.06 -5.63 25.10
N ILE A 601 5.85 -6.10 23.88
CA ILE A 601 6.20 -7.46 23.45
C ILE A 601 7.49 -7.40 22.65
N GLU A 602 8.52 -8.06 23.15
CA GLU A 602 9.78 -8.28 22.43
C GLU A 602 9.63 -9.48 21.47
N ASP A 603 10.43 -9.53 20.41
CA ASP A 603 10.45 -10.61 19.41
C ASP A 603 9.05 -10.98 18.87
N TYR A 604 8.23 -9.96 18.59
CA TYR A 604 6.90 -10.07 18.00
C TYR A 604 6.98 -9.58 16.55
N PRO A 605 7.25 -10.46 15.56
CA PRO A 605 7.25 -10.07 14.16
C PRO A 605 5.80 -9.89 13.69
N TRP A 606 5.51 -8.77 13.05
CA TRP A 606 4.18 -8.48 12.55
C TRP A 606 4.22 -7.53 11.35
N THR A 607 3.25 -7.70 10.47
CA THR A 607 2.82 -6.71 9.48
C THR A 607 1.30 -6.66 9.46
N ASN A 608 0.74 -5.46 9.61
CA ASN A 608 -0.63 -5.12 9.25
C ASN A 608 -0.69 -3.64 8.85
N ARG A 609 -0.72 -3.36 7.55
CA ARG A 609 -0.74 -1.98 7.01
C ARG A 609 -1.94 -1.14 7.44
N ARG A 610 -3.03 -1.77 7.90
CA ARG A 610 -4.15 -1.02 8.48
C ARG A 610 -3.73 -0.20 9.71
N LEU A 611 -2.70 -0.64 10.43
CA LEU A 611 -2.11 0.07 11.56
C LEU A 611 -1.05 1.11 11.18
N ALA A 612 -0.66 1.20 9.90
CA ALA A 612 0.28 2.21 9.46
C ALA A 612 -0.31 3.62 9.64
N ASP A 613 0.53 4.57 10.02
CA ASP A 613 0.15 5.95 10.27
C ASP A 613 0.44 6.85 9.06
N VAL A 614 0.05 8.13 9.16
CA VAL A 614 0.63 9.15 8.27
C VAL A 614 2.09 9.33 8.67
N LEU A 615 2.99 8.99 7.75
CA LEU A 615 4.44 8.99 7.94
C LEU A 615 5.03 10.39 7.72
N PRO A 616 6.33 10.63 8.02
CA PRO A 616 6.95 11.94 7.80
C PRO A 616 6.83 12.40 6.35
N THR A 617 6.50 13.68 6.15
CA THR A 617 6.44 14.31 4.83
C THR A 617 7.85 14.53 4.28
N TYR A 618 8.78 14.94 5.14
CA TYR A 618 10.16 15.25 4.73
C TYR A 618 11.13 14.14 5.19
N ARG A 619 11.65 13.36 4.23
CA ARG A 619 12.55 12.22 4.49
C ARG A 619 13.90 12.38 3.78
N TRP A 620 14.98 12.70 4.50
CA TRP A 620 15.06 13.11 5.91
C TRP A 620 15.71 14.49 5.99
N ARG A 621 14.85 15.51 6.07
CA ARG A 621 15.26 16.92 5.98
C ARG A 621 15.81 17.42 7.32
N ILE A 622 16.99 16.92 7.66
CA ILE A 622 17.82 17.42 8.76
C ILE A 622 19.01 18.21 8.20
N TYR A 623 19.31 19.35 8.82
CA TYR A 623 20.33 20.27 8.32
C TYR A 623 20.87 21.19 9.41
N ASP A 624 22.05 21.74 9.18
CA ASP A 624 22.63 22.84 9.97
C ASP A 624 21.76 24.09 9.79
N LYS A 625 21.29 24.69 10.88
CA LYS A 625 20.37 25.84 10.88
C LYS A 625 20.88 26.99 10.00
N GLU A 626 22.19 27.19 9.91
CA GLU A 626 22.83 28.22 9.09
C GLU A 626 22.89 27.86 7.60
N ASN A 627 22.67 26.60 7.22
CA ASN A 627 22.77 26.07 5.86
C ASN A 627 21.57 25.20 5.48
N SER A 628 20.39 25.82 5.38
CA SER A 628 19.12 25.09 5.22
C SER A 628 18.89 24.32 3.93
N ASN A 629 19.71 24.54 2.89
CA ASN A 629 19.57 23.91 1.58
C ASN A 629 20.63 22.81 1.32
N ARG A 630 21.40 22.43 2.35
CA ARG A 630 22.51 21.48 2.24
C ARG A 630 22.27 20.27 3.11
N ALA A 631 22.33 19.09 2.51
CA ALA A 631 22.29 17.82 3.22
C ALA A 631 23.49 17.65 4.16
N LEU A 632 23.30 16.89 5.23
CA LEU A 632 24.39 16.46 6.10
C LEU A 632 25.22 15.33 5.45
N PRO A 633 26.47 15.11 5.90
CA PRO A 633 27.33 14.03 5.40
C PRO A 633 26.66 12.65 5.45
N ILE A 634 26.54 11.97 4.30
CA ILE A 634 25.80 10.71 4.20
C ILE A 634 26.51 9.52 4.88
N ASP A 635 27.81 9.64 5.14
CA ASP A 635 28.61 8.64 5.85
C ASP A 635 28.48 8.75 7.38
N GLN A 636 27.96 9.87 7.87
CA GLN A 636 27.82 10.18 9.29
C GLN A 636 26.35 10.26 9.73
N PHE A 637 25.43 10.63 8.84
CA PHE A 637 24.02 10.89 9.16
C PHE A 637 23.08 10.07 8.28
N TYR A 638 22.03 9.55 8.92
CA TYR A 638 20.92 8.83 8.31
C TYR A 638 19.66 9.12 9.11
N GLY A 639 18.58 9.49 8.43
CA GLY A 639 17.23 9.43 9.01
C GLY A 639 16.57 8.12 8.59
N GLY A 640 15.83 7.47 9.48
CA GLY A 640 15.17 6.20 9.17
C GLY A 640 14.18 5.77 10.24
N PHE A 641 13.53 4.63 10.00
CA PHE A 641 12.64 4.01 10.97
C PHE A 641 13.44 3.16 11.97
N ASP A 642 13.12 3.26 13.25
CA ASP A 642 13.80 2.53 14.32
C ASP A 642 12.85 1.54 14.98
N TYR A 643 13.11 0.25 14.75
CA TYR A 643 12.28 -0.86 15.23
C TYR A 643 12.77 -1.42 16.58
N ASP A 644 13.89 -0.91 17.11
CA ASP A 644 14.42 -1.28 18.41
C ASP A 644 13.95 -0.30 19.50
N GLU A 645 13.97 1.00 19.19
CA GLU A 645 13.50 2.08 20.06
C GLU A 645 12.07 2.51 19.73
N VAL A 646 11.11 1.74 20.23
CA VAL A 646 9.69 1.96 19.95
C VAL A 646 9.03 2.80 21.06
N TYR A 647 8.15 3.74 20.69
CA TYR A 647 7.27 4.43 21.63
C TYR A 647 5.88 3.79 21.69
N ASN A 648 5.25 3.56 20.53
CA ASN A 648 3.96 2.88 20.40
C ASN A 648 3.90 2.17 19.04
N LYS A 649 3.12 1.09 18.92
CA LYS A 649 3.05 0.19 17.74
C LYS A 649 4.42 -0.48 17.48
N GLY A 650 5.03 -0.30 16.31
CA GLY A 650 6.14 -1.15 15.83
C GLY A 650 7.48 -0.46 15.61
N ASN A 651 7.50 0.87 15.53
CA ASN A 651 8.71 1.65 15.26
C ASN A 651 8.58 3.09 15.75
N SER A 652 9.71 3.79 15.82
CA SER A 652 9.78 5.25 15.83
C SER A 652 10.51 5.75 14.57
N ILE A 653 10.75 7.06 14.47
CA ILE A 653 11.70 7.63 13.51
C ILE A 653 12.95 8.09 14.23
N ALA A 654 14.11 8.03 13.59
CA ALA A 654 15.38 8.33 14.21
C ALA A 654 16.33 9.08 13.28
N ILE A 655 17.24 9.84 13.89
CA ILE A 655 18.48 10.31 13.27
C ILE A 655 19.64 9.57 13.92
N GLY A 656 20.34 8.79 13.10
CA GLY A 656 21.51 7.97 13.44
C GLY A 656 22.61 8.08 12.39
N SER A 657 23.56 7.14 12.38
CA SER A 657 24.64 7.07 11.37
C SER A 657 24.42 6.02 10.27
N GLY A 658 23.28 5.33 10.32
CA GLY A 658 22.97 4.17 9.50
C GLY A 658 22.35 3.05 10.33
N PHE A 659 22.27 1.85 9.74
CA PHE A 659 21.82 0.63 10.42
C PHE A 659 22.77 -0.52 10.19
N ASP A 660 22.86 -1.42 11.17
CA ASP A 660 23.64 -2.66 11.07
C ASP A 660 22.87 -3.77 10.34
N GLU A 661 23.53 -4.91 10.14
CA GLU A 661 22.95 -6.12 9.51
C GLU A 661 21.84 -6.80 10.33
N LYS A 662 21.54 -6.31 11.54
CA LYS A 662 20.36 -6.69 12.33
C LYS A 662 19.22 -5.67 12.19
N GLY A 663 19.40 -4.66 11.35
CA GLY A 663 18.45 -3.58 11.10
C GLY A 663 18.38 -2.54 12.21
N LYS A 664 19.31 -2.56 13.18
CA LYS A 664 19.33 -1.62 14.30
C LYS A 664 19.95 -0.28 13.87
N ILE A 665 19.27 0.82 14.17
CA ILE A 665 19.80 2.17 13.93
C ILE A 665 20.92 2.47 14.93
N LEU A 666 22.09 2.85 14.41
CA LEU A 666 23.28 3.20 15.19
C LEU A 666 23.32 4.70 15.52
N PRO A 667 23.92 5.10 16.66
CA PRO A 667 24.07 6.51 16.99
C PRO A 667 24.92 7.25 15.95
N VAL A 668 24.69 8.56 15.82
CA VAL A 668 25.66 9.44 15.17
C VAL A 668 26.86 9.56 16.10
N ASN A 669 28.08 9.48 15.57
CA ASN A 669 29.32 9.52 16.38
C ASN A 669 29.97 10.91 16.43
N GLU A 670 29.59 11.81 15.52
CA GLU A 670 30.28 13.08 15.28
C GLU A 670 29.34 14.29 15.15
N TRP A 671 28.35 14.42 16.05
CA TRP A 671 27.58 15.66 16.14
C TRP A 671 28.50 16.86 16.42
N ASP A 672 28.31 17.95 15.69
CA ASP A 672 29.02 19.21 15.95
C ASP A 672 28.31 20.00 17.05
N THR A 673 28.90 20.03 18.24
CA THR A 673 28.35 20.70 19.43
C THR A 673 28.34 22.23 19.31
N ASN A 674 29.00 22.80 18.30
CA ASN A 674 28.95 24.23 18.03
C ASN A 674 27.77 24.62 17.13
N LYS A 675 27.13 23.65 16.47
CA LYS A 675 26.04 23.88 15.53
C LYS A 675 24.68 23.69 16.17
N THR A 676 23.69 24.38 15.62
CA THR A 676 22.28 24.14 15.89
C THR A 676 21.68 23.48 14.66
N TYR A 677 20.90 22.43 14.84
CA TYR A 677 20.29 21.68 13.76
C TYR A 677 18.79 21.90 13.74
N ASN A 678 18.22 21.89 12.54
CA ASN A 678 16.79 21.82 12.31
C ASN A 678 16.46 20.46 11.67
N TRP A 679 15.33 19.89 12.06
CA TRP A 679 14.76 18.69 11.45
C TRP A 679 13.30 18.95 11.09
N ASP A 680 13.00 19.04 9.81
CA ASP A 680 11.63 19.15 9.30
C ASP A 680 11.03 17.74 9.19
N ILE A 681 9.82 17.54 9.74
CA ILE A 681 9.20 16.20 9.86
C ILE A 681 7.89 16.12 9.07
N LEU A 682 6.93 17.00 9.36
CA LEU A 682 5.59 16.99 8.76
C LEU A 682 5.36 18.25 7.93
N GLY A 683 4.76 18.11 6.75
CA GLY A 683 4.18 19.19 5.97
C GLY A 683 2.70 19.34 6.32
N THR A 684 2.21 20.58 6.35
CA THR A 684 0.86 20.91 6.84
C THR A 684 0.25 22.02 5.98
N ASP A 685 -1.06 22.22 6.07
CA ASP A 685 -1.71 23.45 5.60
C ASP A 685 -2.85 23.84 6.53
N PHE A 686 -2.51 24.58 7.59
CA PHE A 686 -3.51 25.13 8.48
C PHE A 686 -3.13 26.53 8.98
N SER A 687 -4.13 27.41 9.04
CA SER A 687 -3.99 28.78 9.53
C SER A 687 -4.66 28.99 10.89
N ASN A 688 -5.61 28.12 11.29
CA ASN A 688 -6.21 28.23 12.61
C ASN A 688 -5.18 27.85 13.70
N LYS A 689 -4.88 28.81 14.58
CA LYS A 689 -3.89 28.68 15.65
C LYS A 689 -4.43 28.11 16.97
N ASP A 690 -5.72 27.82 17.06
CA ASP A 690 -6.35 27.21 18.24
C ASP A 690 -6.02 25.72 18.38
N LYS A 691 -4.73 25.45 18.47
CA LYS A 691 -4.14 24.12 18.40
C LYS A 691 -3.00 23.98 19.39
N LYS A 692 -2.85 22.76 19.90
CA LYS A 692 -1.74 22.35 20.74
C LYS A 692 -0.97 21.24 20.02
N ILE A 693 0.35 21.34 19.98
CA ILE A 693 1.21 20.30 19.42
C ILE A 693 1.93 19.59 20.57
N GLU A 694 1.81 18.27 20.59
CA GLU A 694 2.58 17.40 21.48
C GLU A 694 3.55 16.56 20.65
N LEU A 695 4.80 16.47 21.09
CA LEU A 695 5.82 15.66 20.43
C LEU A 695 6.59 14.87 21.49
N VAL A 696 6.80 13.58 21.22
CA VAL A 696 7.52 12.67 22.12
C VAL A 696 8.83 12.26 21.48
N TYR A 697 9.95 12.57 22.12
CA TYR A 697 11.30 12.27 21.63
C TYR A 697 12.13 11.53 22.69
N LYS A 698 13.17 10.83 22.23
CA LYS A 698 14.14 10.16 23.10
C LYS A 698 15.55 10.42 22.59
N THR A 699 16.46 10.66 23.51
CA THR A 699 17.91 10.73 23.29
C THR A 699 18.61 10.07 24.45
N ASP A 700 19.89 9.77 24.31
CA ASP A 700 20.74 9.48 25.46
C ASP A 700 20.71 10.67 26.44
N SER A 701 20.67 10.39 27.75
CA SER A 701 20.47 11.43 28.78
C SER A 701 21.47 12.58 28.65
N ASP A 702 20.97 13.82 28.76
CA ASP A 702 21.72 15.09 28.68
C ASP A 702 22.46 15.34 27.34
N SER A 703 22.07 14.67 26.25
CA SER A 703 22.73 14.82 24.94
C SER A 703 22.34 16.08 24.17
N LEU A 704 21.22 16.71 24.52
CA LEU A 704 20.70 17.89 23.84
C LEU A 704 20.50 19.08 24.78
N GLU A 705 20.66 20.28 24.23
CA GLU A 705 20.16 21.52 24.77
C GLU A 705 19.01 22.04 23.90
N ASN A 706 18.04 22.72 24.52
CA ASN A 706 17.10 23.58 23.81
C ASN A 706 16.32 22.88 22.68
N MET A 707 15.80 21.68 22.93
CA MET A 707 14.84 21.05 22.00
C MET A 707 13.59 21.92 21.92
N LYS A 708 13.34 22.54 20.77
CA LYS A 708 12.19 23.41 20.54
C LYS A 708 11.37 22.93 19.35
N LEU A 709 10.07 23.14 19.43
CA LEU A 709 9.20 23.03 18.27
C LEU A 709 9.58 24.12 17.26
N ASN A 710 9.75 23.75 16.00
CA ASN A 710 10.03 24.66 14.91
C ASN A 710 8.92 24.59 13.87
N LEU A 711 8.31 25.73 13.57
CA LEU A 711 7.25 25.85 12.57
C LEU A 711 7.79 26.47 11.29
N THR A 712 7.35 25.94 10.15
CA THR A 712 7.51 26.58 8.84
C THR A 712 6.24 27.35 8.54
N ILE A 713 6.34 28.65 8.35
CA ILE A 713 5.22 29.53 8.04
C ILE A 713 5.41 30.08 6.64
N VAL A 714 4.39 29.94 5.80
CA VAL A 714 4.38 30.42 4.42
C VAL A 714 3.32 31.49 4.29
N ASN A 715 3.68 32.61 3.68
CA ASN A 715 2.72 33.58 3.20
C ASN A 715 2.27 33.17 1.79
N LYS A 716 0.99 32.84 1.61
CA LYS A 716 0.44 32.34 0.35
C LYS A 716 0.33 33.41 -0.76
N GLU A 717 0.37 34.69 -0.41
CA GLU A 717 0.32 35.79 -1.39
C GLU A 717 1.70 36.09 -1.98
N THR A 718 2.75 36.07 -1.15
CA THR A 718 4.13 36.39 -1.55
C THR A 718 4.99 35.15 -1.82
N ASN A 719 4.51 33.96 -1.46
CA ASN A 719 5.28 32.70 -1.42
C ASN A 719 6.55 32.79 -0.57
N SER A 720 6.63 33.71 0.38
CA SER A 720 7.78 33.83 1.28
C SER A 720 7.64 32.88 2.47
N THR A 721 8.74 32.19 2.79
CA THR A 721 8.82 31.25 3.92
C THR A 721 9.64 31.83 5.07
N ARG A 722 9.17 31.63 6.31
CA ARG A 722 9.94 31.89 7.53
C ARG A 722 9.85 30.72 8.52
N LYS A 723 10.89 30.55 9.33
CA LYS A 723 10.89 29.60 10.46
C LYS A 723 10.50 30.31 11.76
N LYS A 724 9.83 29.60 12.67
CA LYS A 724 9.48 30.10 13.99
C LYS A 724 9.67 29.02 15.05
N GLU A 725 10.65 29.24 15.92
CA GLU A 725 10.79 28.50 17.17
C GLU A 725 9.65 28.89 18.12
N VAL A 726 8.99 27.88 18.68
CA VAL A 726 7.94 28.01 19.69
C VAL A 726 8.48 27.50 21.01
N GLU A 727 8.33 28.32 22.07
CA GLU A 727 8.72 27.90 23.41
C GLU A 727 7.80 26.79 23.91
N ASN A 728 8.40 25.75 24.47
CA ASN A 728 7.66 24.63 25.05
C ASN A 728 7.09 25.04 26.41
N LYS A 729 5.81 24.77 26.64
CA LYS A 729 5.18 25.01 27.94
C LYS A 729 5.70 24.06 29.01
N ASN A 730 5.91 22.80 28.64
CA ASN A 730 6.30 21.73 29.57
C ASN A 730 7.26 20.74 28.91
N TYR A 731 8.20 20.22 29.71
CA TYR A 731 9.00 19.04 29.41
C TYR A 731 8.61 17.96 30.41
N LYS A 732 7.92 16.91 29.94
CA LYS A 732 7.47 15.80 30.80
C LYS A 732 8.27 14.55 30.48
N LYS A 733 9.09 14.09 31.43
CA LYS A 733 9.68 12.73 31.36
C LYS A 733 8.57 11.69 31.50
N LEU A 734 8.59 10.68 30.65
CA LEU A 734 7.67 9.55 30.63
C LEU A 734 8.36 8.29 31.19
N ASN A 735 7.59 7.27 31.54
CA ASN A 735 8.07 6.06 32.24
C ASN A 735 9.09 5.19 31.46
N SER A 736 9.47 5.56 30.23
CA SER A 736 10.36 4.79 29.35
C SER A 736 11.51 5.62 28.75
N ASP A 737 12.00 6.62 29.50
CA ASP A 737 13.05 7.58 29.12
C ASP A 737 12.70 8.50 27.94
N TRP A 738 11.49 8.40 27.40
CA TRP A 738 10.93 9.35 26.45
C TRP A 738 10.60 10.67 27.14
N THR A 739 10.79 11.78 26.44
CA THR A 739 10.45 13.12 26.88
C THR A 739 9.37 13.68 25.96
N LYS A 740 8.26 14.13 26.56
CA LYS A 740 7.20 14.85 25.85
C LYS A 740 7.41 16.35 25.97
N ILE A 741 7.34 17.04 24.84
CA ILE A 741 7.21 18.49 24.77
C ILE A 741 5.80 18.87 24.34
N GLU A 742 5.29 19.95 24.93
CA GLU A 742 3.99 20.51 24.61
C GLU A 742 4.13 21.98 24.24
N SER A 743 3.57 22.38 23.09
CA SER A 743 3.59 23.74 22.60
C SER A 743 2.18 24.20 22.22
N ASP A 744 1.79 25.40 22.67
CA ASP A 744 0.50 26.01 22.36
C ASP A 744 0.68 27.08 21.28
N LEU A 745 -0.15 27.02 20.24
CA LEU A 745 -0.06 27.91 19.10
C LEU A 745 -0.90 29.19 19.25
N ASN A 746 -1.70 29.32 20.31
CA ASN A 746 -2.61 30.46 20.50
C ASN A 746 -1.92 31.84 20.47
N ASN A 747 -0.67 31.90 20.95
CA ASN A 747 0.12 33.13 20.99
C ASN A 747 0.94 33.38 19.71
N LEU A 748 0.82 32.50 18.72
CA LEU A 748 1.49 32.68 17.44
C LEU A 748 0.86 33.86 16.68
N ASN A 749 1.72 34.76 16.20
CA ASN A 749 1.32 35.85 15.31
C ASN A 749 1.38 35.34 13.87
N LEU A 750 0.21 35.17 13.26
CA LEU A 750 0.01 34.82 11.85
C LEU A 750 -0.83 35.92 11.20
N SER A 751 -0.40 36.41 10.04
CA SER A 751 -1.26 37.24 9.19
C SER A 751 -2.39 36.40 8.57
N THR A 752 -3.38 37.07 7.97
CA THR A 752 -4.49 36.40 7.26
C THR A 752 -4.04 35.62 6.04
N SER A 753 -2.88 35.96 5.47
CA SER A 753 -2.27 35.27 4.32
C SER A 753 -1.23 34.22 4.71
N GLU A 754 -0.95 34.06 6.01
CA GLU A 754 -0.01 33.07 6.51
C GLU A 754 -0.68 31.74 6.88
N THR A 755 0.02 30.64 6.60
CA THR A 755 -0.33 29.28 7.01
C THR A 755 0.88 28.61 7.64
N ILE A 756 0.64 27.68 8.56
CA ILE A 756 1.67 26.77 9.04
C ILE A 756 1.80 25.66 8.00
N ALA A 757 2.92 25.68 7.29
CA ALA A 757 3.25 24.77 6.19
C ALA A 757 4.12 23.58 6.63
N GLY A 758 4.64 23.60 7.85
CA GLY A 758 5.38 22.44 8.37
C GLY A 758 5.69 22.49 9.86
N ILE A 759 5.92 21.31 10.41
CA ILE A 759 6.24 21.05 11.81
C ILE A 759 7.57 20.27 11.85
N GLY A 760 8.48 20.74 12.70
CA GLY A 760 9.79 20.15 12.91
C GLY A 760 10.36 20.49 14.28
N LEU A 761 11.65 20.22 14.43
CA LEU A 761 12.41 20.41 15.66
C LEU A 761 13.64 21.29 15.40
N THR A 762 14.04 22.05 16.42
CA THR A 762 15.34 22.72 16.50
C THR A 762 16.04 22.23 17.75
N PHE A 763 17.32 21.85 17.66
CA PHE A 763 18.09 21.39 18.81
C PHE A 763 19.59 21.67 18.65
N LYS A 764 20.29 21.73 19.79
CA LYS A 764 21.74 21.86 19.85
C LYS A 764 22.38 20.65 20.55
N PRO A 765 23.27 19.89 19.89
CA PRO A 765 24.03 18.82 20.51
C PRO A 765 24.91 19.31 21.67
N LYS A 766 24.88 18.58 22.79
CA LYS A 766 25.86 18.69 23.90
C LYS A 766 26.94 17.63 23.84
N LYS A 767 26.62 16.48 23.25
CA LYS A 767 27.52 15.34 23.06
C LYS A 767 27.73 15.10 21.57
N LYS A 768 28.88 14.53 21.22
CA LYS A 768 29.19 14.14 19.84
C LYS A 768 28.50 12.83 19.44
N GLU A 769 28.30 11.94 20.41
CA GLU A 769 27.74 10.62 20.18
C GLU A 769 26.37 10.50 20.83
N PHE A 770 25.32 10.39 20.02
CA PHE A 770 23.97 9.98 20.43
C PHE A 770 23.06 9.73 19.22
N LYS A 771 21.98 8.99 19.47
CA LYS A 771 20.82 8.84 18.56
C LYS A 771 19.68 9.74 19.03
N LEU A 772 18.92 10.33 18.10
CA LEU A 772 17.69 11.08 18.40
C LEU A 772 16.50 10.38 17.77
N ASN A 773 15.54 9.96 18.58
CA ASN A 773 14.29 9.35 18.14
C ASN A 773 13.10 10.29 18.38
N VAL A 774 12.10 10.23 17.51
CA VAL A 774 10.76 10.80 17.71
C VAL A 774 9.74 9.67 17.57
N GLY A 775 8.96 9.44 18.61
CA GLY A 775 8.02 8.31 18.70
C GLY A 775 6.56 8.70 18.53
N GLU A 776 6.23 9.98 18.62
CA GLU A 776 4.86 10.47 18.45
C GLU A 776 4.83 11.96 18.11
N VAL A 777 3.89 12.34 17.23
CA VAL A 777 3.44 13.72 17.07
C VAL A 777 1.91 13.75 17.10
N GLN A 778 1.36 14.65 17.90
CA GLN A 778 -0.07 14.90 18.00
C GLN A 778 -0.38 16.39 17.77
N ILE A 779 -1.39 16.67 16.95
CA ILE A 779 -1.94 18.02 16.74
C ILE A 779 -3.39 18.00 17.24
N ILE A 780 -3.60 18.72 18.33
CA ILE A 780 -4.85 18.72 19.09
C ILE A 780 -5.58 20.04 18.85
N ASN A 781 -6.82 19.97 18.36
CA ASN A 781 -7.66 21.15 18.15
C ASN A 781 -8.36 21.55 19.47
N GLN A 782 -8.02 22.70 20.05
CA GLN A 782 -8.37 23.02 21.45
C GLN A 782 -9.88 23.26 21.65
N SER A 783 -10.55 23.96 20.74
CA SER A 783 -12.00 24.23 20.77
C SER A 783 -12.89 23.16 20.12
N SER A 784 -12.34 22.00 19.74
CA SER A 784 -13.10 21.03 18.95
C SER A 784 -14.30 20.42 19.68
N PHE A 785 -15.47 20.47 19.04
CA PHE A 785 -16.74 19.96 19.55
C PHE A 785 -16.74 18.43 19.82
N TYR A 786 -15.88 17.66 19.12
CA TYR A 786 -15.82 16.20 19.28
C TYR A 786 -15.16 15.73 20.58
N LYS A 787 -14.44 16.60 21.30
CA LYS A 787 -13.80 16.25 22.59
C LYS A 787 -14.76 15.91 23.72
N ASN A 788 -16.02 16.34 23.61
CA ASN A 788 -17.05 16.07 24.61
C ASN A 788 -17.85 14.79 24.33
N LEU A 789 -17.52 14.04 23.26
CA LEU A 789 -18.12 12.74 23.01
C LEU A 789 -17.46 11.73 23.96
N LYS A 790 -18.14 11.39 25.04
CA LYS A 790 -17.79 10.19 25.81
C LYS A 790 -18.10 8.98 24.92
N THR A 791 -17.17 8.03 24.87
CA THR A 791 -17.50 6.66 24.46
C THR A 791 -18.56 6.16 25.43
N GLU A 792 -19.80 6.01 24.96
CA GLU A 792 -20.78 5.21 25.68
C GLU A 792 -20.26 3.77 25.73
N ASN A 793 -20.46 3.09 26.87
CA ASN A 793 -20.17 1.65 26.97
C ASN A 793 -20.96 0.93 25.86
N GLN A 794 -20.26 0.38 24.88
CA GLN A 794 -20.86 -0.39 23.80
C GLN A 794 -20.69 -1.86 24.11
N ASN A 795 -21.70 -2.67 23.83
CA ASN A 795 -21.51 -4.12 23.83
C ASN A 795 -20.94 -4.54 22.48
N ILE A 796 -19.92 -5.39 22.49
CA ILE A 796 -19.42 -6.06 21.28
C ILE A 796 -20.10 -7.41 21.19
N ASN A 797 -20.86 -7.64 20.12
CA ASN A 797 -21.39 -8.97 19.80
C ASN A 797 -20.39 -9.69 18.89
N LEU A 798 -19.70 -10.71 19.41
CA LEU A 798 -18.74 -11.51 18.66
C LEU A 798 -19.43 -12.66 17.94
N GLU A 799 -19.18 -12.78 16.64
CA GLU A 799 -19.52 -13.94 15.84
C GLU A 799 -18.25 -14.72 15.47
N VAL A 800 -18.31 -16.04 15.66
CA VAL A 800 -17.32 -16.99 15.13
C VAL A 800 -17.96 -17.71 13.94
N GLU A 801 -17.66 -17.24 12.74
CA GLU A 801 -18.23 -17.75 11.49
C GLU A 801 -17.74 -19.17 11.19
N TYR A 802 -16.48 -19.44 11.52
CA TYR A 802 -15.83 -20.73 11.30
C TYR A 802 -14.70 -20.94 12.29
N ALA A 803 -14.61 -22.15 12.83
CA ALA A 803 -13.48 -22.67 13.58
C ALA A 803 -12.92 -23.91 12.86
N ILE A 804 -11.64 -23.86 12.47
CA ILE A 804 -10.97 -24.95 11.74
C ILE A 804 -9.93 -25.62 12.62
N LYS A 805 -10.09 -26.94 12.83
CA LYS A 805 -9.12 -27.81 13.51
C LYS A 805 -8.70 -28.97 12.61
N ARG A 806 -7.45 -28.98 12.14
CA ARG A 806 -6.92 -30.12 11.37
C ARG A 806 -6.70 -31.33 12.29
N LYS A 807 -6.95 -32.54 11.79
CA LYS A 807 -6.93 -33.79 12.59
C LYS A 807 -5.63 -34.04 13.37
N ASN A 808 -4.50 -33.54 12.88
CA ASN A 808 -3.18 -33.75 13.47
C ASN A 808 -2.59 -32.45 14.06
N LEU A 809 -3.42 -31.43 14.28
CA LEU A 809 -3.02 -30.17 14.92
C LEU A 809 -3.84 -29.96 16.19
N GLU A 810 -3.17 -29.47 17.24
CA GLU A 810 -3.81 -29.08 18.51
C GLU A 810 -4.36 -27.65 18.49
N THR A 811 -4.15 -26.93 17.38
CA THR A 811 -4.53 -25.54 17.22
C THR A 811 -5.75 -25.37 16.32
N TYR A 812 -6.46 -24.27 16.57
CA TYR A 812 -7.64 -23.83 15.84
C TYR A 812 -7.36 -22.51 15.12
N ASN A 813 -7.94 -22.37 13.93
CA ASN A 813 -8.02 -21.09 13.23
C ASN A 813 -9.46 -20.58 13.27
N LEU A 814 -9.64 -19.29 13.52
CA LEU A 814 -10.95 -18.67 13.71
C LEU A 814 -11.18 -17.54 12.72
N ARG A 815 -12.37 -17.54 12.11
CA ARG A 815 -12.92 -16.40 11.35
C ARG A 815 -13.88 -15.64 12.25
N LEU A 816 -13.53 -14.40 12.57
CA LEU A 816 -14.23 -13.58 13.54
C LEU A 816 -14.85 -12.36 12.87
N SER A 817 -16.04 -11.99 13.33
CA SER A 817 -16.62 -10.68 13.04
C SER A 817 -17.34 -10.13 14.26
N TRP A 818 -17.34 -8.81 14.43
CA TRP A 818 -18.09 -8.16 15.48
C TRP A 818 -18.62 -6.79 15.05
N GLU A 819 -19.53 -6.23 15.85
CA GLU A 819 -20.04 -4.89 15.66
C GLU A 819 -19.39 -3.93 16.66
N TYR A 820 -18.99 -2.76 16.17
CA TYR A 820 -18.43 -1.71 17.01
C TYR A 820 -18.55 -0.36 16.31
N PHE A 821 -19.08 0.64 17.01
CA PHE A 821 -19.11 2.01 16.51
C PHE A 821 -17.74 2.66 16.76
N LYS A 822 -16.94 2.75 15.70
CA LYS A 822 -15.63 3.42 15.68
C LYS A 822 -15.84 4.92 15.74
N ASP A 823 -15.73 5.49 16.93
CA ASP A 823 -15.73 6.93 17.08
C ASP A 823 -14.43 7.56 16.50
N LYS A 824 -14.32 8.88 16.59
CA LYS A 824 -13.17 9.62 16.05
C LYS A 824 -11.85 9.34 16.80
N ASN A 825 -11.95 8.88 18.05
CA ASN A 825 -10.83 8.58 18.92
C ASN A 825 -10.35 7.14 18.75
N PHE A 826 -11.12 6.23 18.15
CA PHE A 826 -10.69 4.87 17.83
C PHE A 826 -9.36 4.86 17.03
N ASP A 827 -8.43 4.00 17.45
CA ASP A 827 -7.17 3.73 16.76
C ASP A 827 -7.19 2.32 16.15
N TYR A 828 -7.26 1.27 16.97
CA TYR A 828 -7.30 -0.13 16.52
C TYR A 828 -7.88 -1.05 17.62
N PHE A 829 -8.18 -2.29 17.28
CA PHE A 829 -8.47 -3.37 18.21
C PHE A 829 -7.21 -4.18 18.53
N GLU A 830 -6.94 -4.33 19.82
CA GLU A 830 -6.03 -5.35 20.35
C GLU A 830 -6.81 -6.64 20.63
N ILE A 831 -6.25 -7.78 20.24
CA ILE A 831 -6.87 -9.09 20.47
C ILE A 831 -5.92 -9.96 21.28
N LEU A 832 -6.40 -10.40 22.44
CA LEU A 832 -5.67 -11.25 23.37
C LEU A 832 -6.36 -12.61 23.51
N THR A 833 -5.59 -13.66 23.78
CA THR A 833 -6.09 -14.97 24.19
C THR A 833 -5.54 -15.33 25.56
N PHE A 834 -6.30 -16.09 26.35
CA PHE A 834 -5.85 -16.63 27.63
C PHE A 834 -5.54 -18.13 27.50
N PHE A 835 -4.37 -18.55 27.98
CA PHE A 835 -3.94 -19.94 28.01
C PHE A 835 -2.91 -20.14 29.12
N ASP A 836 -2.94 -21.28 29.82
CA ASP A 836 -1.98 -21.60 30.91
C ASP A 836 -1.79 -20.45 31.93
N ASN A 837 -2.92 -19.91 32.41
CA ASN A 837 -3.00 -18.80 33.37
C ASN A 837 -2.34 -17.47 32.93
N LYS A 838 -2.11 -17.27 31.64
CA LYS A 838 -1.49 -16.06 31.09
C LYS A 838 -2.26 -15.52 29.88
N TRP A 839 -2.15 -14.21 29.66
CA TRP A 839 -2.66 -13.55 28.47
C TRP A 839 -1.57 -13.42 27.41
N TYR A 840 -1.95 -13.57 26.15
CA TYR A 840 -1.07 -13.47 24.99
C TYR A 840 -1.73 -12.62 23.92
N ARG A 841 -0.95 -11.76 23.26
CA ARG A 841 -1.44 -11.02 22.10
C ARG A 841 -1.43 -11.94 20.87
N VAL A 842 -2.57 -12.04 20.20
CA VAL A 842 -2.75 -12.88 19.01
C VAL A 842 -3.11 -12.10 17.76
N GLY A 843 -3.45 -10.81 17.89
CA GLY A 843 -3.67 -9.99 16.71
C GLY A 843 -3.94 -8.52 17.01
N GLU A 844 -3.92 -7.77 15.91
CA GLU A 844 -4.19 -6.33 15.88
C GLU A 844 -4.82 -5.94 14.57
N THR A 845 -5.86 -5.10 14.61
CA THR A 845 -6.56 -4.68 13.39
C THR A 845 -7.40 -3.43 13.60
N THR A 846 -7.61 -2.64 12.55
CA THR A 846 -8.65 -1.60 12.55
C THR A 846 -10.00 -2.16 12.09
N SER A 847 -10.04 -3.36 11.52
CA SER A 847 -11.24 -4.02 11.00
C SER A 847 -12.04 -4.69 12.11
N THR A 848 -13.36 -4.76 11.95
CA THR A 848 -14.21 -5.61 12.80
C THR A 848 -14.43 -7.01 12.22
N ASN A 849 -13.80 -7.31 11.09
CA ASN A 849 -13.70 -8.65 10.51
C ASN A 849 -12.22 -9.06 10.57
N TYR A 850 -11.92 -10.17 11.25
CA TYR A 850 -10.53 -10.58 11.46
C TYR A 850 -10.35 -12.09 11.51
N PHE A 851 -9.13 -12.54 11.23
CA PHE A 851 -8.74 -13.94 11.22
C PHE A 851 -7.63 -14.16 12.23
N LEU A 852 -7.78 -15.18 13.07
CA LEU A 852 -6.75 -15.62 14.00
C LEU A 852 -6.35 -17.04 13.63
N LYS A 853 -5.04 -17.31 13.63
CA LYS A 853 -4.49 -18.64 13.41
C LYS A 853 -3.74 -19.15 14.62
N ASP A 854 -3.60 -20.47 14.66
CA ASP A 854 -2.76 -21.20 15.60
C ASP A 854 -3.15 -20.98 17.07
N LEU A 855 -4.46 -20.93 17.37
CA LEU A 855 -4.97 -20.76 18.73
C LEU A 855 -5.10 -22.10 19.45
N LYS A 856 -4.58 -22.20 20.68
CA LYS A 856 -4.71 -23.35 21.58
C LYS A 856 -5.99 -23.22 22.41
N ALA A 857 -6.66 -24.35 22.63
CA ALA A 857 -7.83 -24.46 23.49
C ALA A 857 -7.48 -25.08 24.83
N GLN A 858 -8.21 -24.73 25.89
CA GLN A 858 -8.18 -25.38 27.20
C GLN A 858 -9.59 -25.85 27.54
N GLU A 859 -9.75 -27.15 27.82
CA GLU A 859 -11.06 -27.77 28.09
C GLU A 859 -12.08 -27.49 26.97
N ASP A 860 -11.65 -27.65 25.71
CA ASP A 860 -12.44 -27.35 24.49
C ASP A 860 -12.98 -25.92 24.43
N LYS A 861 -12.27 -24.98 25.07
CA LYS A 861 -12.62 -23.54 25.02
C LYS A 861 -11.42 -22.68 24.67
N ILE A 862 -11.68 -21.60 23.94
CA ILE A 862 -10.74 -20.50 23.74
C ILE A 862 -11.30 -19.25 24.42
N LEU A 863 -10.55 -18.68 25.36
CA LEU A 863 -10.90 -17.40 25.97
C LEU A 863 -10.21 -16.26 25.21
N LEU A 864 -11.00 -15.45 24.49
CA LEU A 864 -10.55 -14.25 23.80
C LEU A 864 -10.91 -12.98 24.56
N CYS A 865 -10.10 -11.95 24.40
CA CYS A 865 -10.40 -10.58 24.83
C CYS A 865 -10.15 -9.62 23.65
N ILE A 866 -11.17 -8.85 23.27
CA ILE A 866 -11.06 -7.79 22.26
C ILE A 866 -11.07 -6.44 22.98
N ARG A 867 -10.11 -5.58 22.68
CA ARG A 867 -9.89 -4.29 23.35
C ARG A 867 -9.79 -3.15 22.33
N PRO A 868 -10.79 -2.26 22.21
CA PRO A 868 -10.65 -1.06 21.39
C PRO A 868 -9.66 -0.08 22.03
N LYS A 869 -8.58 0.24 21.32
CA LYS A 869 -7.59 1.23 21.72
C LYS A 869 -7.96 2.60 21.14
N SER A 870 -7.72 3.64 21.93
CA SER A 870 -7.98 5.04 21.57
C SER A 870 -6.68 5.76 21.22
N LYS A 871 -6.76 6.74 20.30
CA LYS A 871 -5.71 7.69 19.95
C LYS A 871 -5.34 8.58 21.15
N THR A 872 -6.32 8.89 21.99
CA THR A 872 -6.14 9.58 23.27
C THR A 872 -6.07 8.51 24.37
N ASN A 873 -5.16 8.61 25.34
CA ASN A 873 -4.87 7.58 26.35
C ASN A 873 -6.00 7.36 27.38
N ILE A 874 -7.23 7.19 26.90
CA ILE A 874 -8.43 6.82 27.65
C ILE A 874 -8.37 5.30 27.87
N GLU A 875 -8.79 4.88 29.07
CA GLU A 875 -8.85 3.47 29.44
C GLU A 875 -9.76 2.69 28.47
N SER A 876 -9.25 1.55 27.98
CA SER A 876 -9.95 0.70 27.02
C SER A 876 -10.88 -0.27 27.74
N GLU A 877 -12.12 -0.39 27.26
CA GLU A 877 -13.01 -1.48 27.69
C GLU A 877 -12.47 -2.85 27.25
N ASN A 878 -12.83 -3.90 27.99
CA ASN A 878 -12.36 -5.26 27.76
C ASN A 878 -13.56 -6.18 27.51
N TYR A 879 -13.71 -6.69 26.28
CA TYR A 879 -14.78 -7.61 25.91
C TYR A 879 -14.24 -9.04 25.88
N LYS A 880 -14.70 -9.89 26.81
CA LYS A 880 -14.20 -11.26 26.99
C LYS A 880 -15.21 -12.28 26.48
N PHE A 881 -14.73 -13.27 25.73
CA PHE A 881 -15.56 -14.29 25.10
C PHE A 881 -14.97 -15.69 25.32
N PHE A 882 -15.76 -16.62 25.84
CA PHE A 882 -15.48 -18.05 25.75
C PHE A 882 -16.04 -18.59 24.44
N ILE A 883 -15.16 -19.00 23.55
CA ILE A 883 -15.51 -19.74 22.34
C ILE A 883 -15.55 -21.22 22.70
N ASN A 884 -16.73 -21.82 22.68
CA ASN A 884 -16.92 -23.24 22.96
C ASN A 884 -16.71 -24.03 21.65
N LEU A 885 -15.74 -24.93 21.62
CA LEU A 885 -15.27 -25.58 20.40
C LEU A 885 -15.88 -26.94 20.15
#